data_AF-A0A1W9PZN0-F1
#
_entry.id   AF-A0A1W9PZN0-F1
#
_cell.length_a   1.000
_cell.length_b   1.000
_cell.length_c   1.000
_cell.angle_alpha   90.00
_cell.angle_beta   90.00
_cell.angle_gamma   90.00
#
_symmetry.space_group_name_H-M   'P 1'
#
loop_
_entity.id
_entity.type
_entity.pdbx_description
1 polymer ?
#
loop_
_entity_poly.entity_id
_entity_poly.type
_entity_poly.pdbx_seq_one_letter_code
_entity_poly.pdbx_strand_id
1 'polypeptide(L)'
;MEELYSFFTKPKDPSSFNAVSISLASPEKIKEWSFGEVKKPETINYRTFKPEKDGLFCSKIFGPIKDYECNCGKYKRMKHRGIVCEKCGVEVIQSKVRRERMGHIQLAAPVAHIWFMRCLPSKAGHLLDLTLKALERVIYFESYIVIDPKDTPLIKGTLLNDEQLVQAREDYGDRFEAGIGAEAIKRMLENLDLDGLSTTLRVEMKETKSVAKQKKLAKRLKIIDAFRESNNDPSWIILDVIPVLPPDLRPLVPLDGGRFATSDLNDLYRRVINRNNRLKRLLELNAPDIIIRNEKRMLQEAVDVLFDNGRRGKVVTGPNKRPFKSLSDMLKGKQGRFRQNLLGKRVDYSGRSVIVVGPDLRLHQCGLPKKMALELFKPFIYNKLDEKGLVGTIKSAKKMVEREDPDVFDALDEVVREYCILLNRAPTLHRLGVQAFEPILIEGKAIQLHPLVCTAFNADFDGDQMAVHVPLSIEAQIEARVLMMSTNNILSPANGDPIIVPSQDIVLGIYYMTREKPFCKGEGKVFSNPGEVRIAYDAGVLDLHAAIKVRINGELQETTTGRVLLYEILPESLPFELMNKVMTKKELRSLVNESYRTAGIKSTVILADRLKDIGYKYATISGISIAMKDMKIPSKKEKIIEEAENEVKKIDDQYSSGLITEGEKYNKVVDIWTQSTENIASEMIREMAVEEIVDKNNQKISVTSFNSIFMMSDSGARGSKDQMRQLAGMRGLMAKPSGEIIETPITSNFREGLTVLQYFISTHGARKGLADTALKTANSGYLTRRLVDVAQDAIITEEDCGTLDGIWVEPLVEGGEILQRVGERILGRVALEDVHDPVTGDLLVRANEEIDEQKVMAIEDAGIERIRIRSVLTCQTKSGICRNCYGRDLAHGHHVNIGEAVGVIAAQSIGEPGTQLTMRTFHIGGTASKRVEQSTIQPINEGNVKFVRLKTVKNKEGNLVVMNRNGELAILGKGGREVERYPIQYGATLEVHDGEEVKPGQILASWDPFTIPIITEVGGTVQFDDIVEGHTMREKRD
;
A
#
# COMPACT_ATOMS: atom_id res chain seq x y z
N MET A 1 -20.28 36.66 -43.71
CA MET A 1 -19.00 36.01 -44.05
C MET A 1 -18.39 35.22 -42.89
N GLU A 2 -18.86 35.36 -41.65
CA GLU A 2 -18.36 34.57 -40.49
C GLU A 2 -18.85 33.11 -40.47
N GLU A 3 -19.96 32.77 -41.13
CA GLU A 3 -20.50 31.39 -41.13
C GLU A 3 -19.75 30.40 -42.04
N LEU A 4 -19.01 30.89 -43.04
CA LEU A 4 -18.23 30.06 -43.98
C LEU A 4 -16.94 29.50 -43.33
N TYR A 5 -16.41 30.17 -42.31
CA TYR A 5 -15.20 29.73 -41.60
C TYR A 5 -15.44 28.55 -40.64
N SER A 6 -16.70 28.22 -40.33
CA SER A 6 -17.01 27.05 -39.48
C SER A 6 -16.71 25.70 -40.16
N PHE A 7 -16.59 25.68 -41.49
CA PHE A 7 -16.31 24.47 -42.27
C PHE A 7 -14.83 24.04 -42.21
N PHE A 8 -13.91 24.97 -41.91
CA PHE A 8 -12.46 24.73 -41.89
C PHE A 8 -11.81 24.91 -40.52
N THR A 9 -12.55 25.32 -39.49
CA THR A 9 -12.07 25.20 -38.11
C THR A 9 -11.77 23.74 -37.83
N LYS A 10 -10.47 23.40 -37.69
CA LYS A 10 -10.03 22.25 -36.90
C LYS A 10 -10.89 22.23 -35.63
N PRO A 11 -11.41 21.07 -35.17
CA PRO A 11 -12.05 21.03 -33.87
C PRO A 11 -11.11 21.74 -32.90
N LYS A 12 -11.58 22.81 -32.23
CA LYS A 12 -10.78 23.48 -31.21
C LYS A 12 -10.32 22.36 -30.29
N ASP A 13 -9.02 22.08 -30.28
CA ASP A 13 -8.45 21.08 -29.42
C ASP A 13 -8.95 21.40 -28.01
N PRO A 14 -9.69 20.49 -27.35
CA PRO A 14 -10.23 20.74 -26.02
C PRO A 14 -9.13 20.82 -24.93
N SER A 15 -7.85 20.92 -25.31
CA SER A 15 -6.72 20.42 -24.53
C SER A 15 -5.90 21.47 -23.77
N SER A 16 -6.22 22.76 -23.84
CA SER A 16 -5.57 23.77 -22.99
C SER A 16 -6.60 24.42 -22.06
N PHE A 17 -6.79 23.81 -20.90
CA PHE A 17 -7.46 24.44 -19.76
C PHE A 17 -6.54 24.32 -18.54
N ASN A 18 -6.39 25.41 -17.77
CA ASN A 18 -5.47 25.43 -16.63
C ASN A 18 -6.14 24.95 -15.33
N ALA A 19 -7.46 25.12 -15.24
CA ALA A 19 -8.24 24.77 -14.05
C ALA A 19 -9.66 24.37 -14.43
N VAL A 20 -10.30 23.59 -13.56
CA VAL A 20 -11.73 23.25 -13.64
C VAL A 20 -12.42 23.85 -12.44
N SER A 21 -13.48 24.62 -12.66
CA SER A 21 -14.32 25.16 -11.60
C SER A 21 -15.61 24.37 -11.45
N ILE A 22 -16.19 24.38 -10.24
CA ILE A 22 -17.47 23.78 -9.93
C ILE A 22 -18.35 24.80 -9.22
N SER A 23 -19.62 24.89 -9.63
CA SER A 23 -20.61 25.82 -9.09
C SER A 23 -21.99 25.17 -9.17
N LEU A 24 -22.94 25.69 -8.39
CA LEU A 24 -24.33 25.26 -8.45
C LEU A 24 -24.95 25.73 -9.78
N ALA A 25 -25.79 24.89 -10.37
CA ALA A 25 -26.46 25.22 -11.62
C ALA A 25 -27.78 25.95 -11.33
N SER A 26 -27.87 27.21 -11.75
CA SER A 26 -29.13 27.96 -11.69
C SER A 26 -30.18 27.35 -12.63
N PRO A 27 -31.50 27.54 -12.37
CA PRO A 27 -32.55 27.07 -13.27
C PRO A 27 -32.42 27.60 -14.70
N GLU A 28 -31.95 28.84 -14.86
CA GLU A 28 -31.71 29.47 -16.16
C GLU A 28 -30.55 28.80 -16.90
N LYS A 29 -29.45 28.52 -16.20
CA LYS A 29 -28.28 27.84 -16.77
C LYS A 29 -28.59 26.40 -17.18
N ILE A 30 -29.44 25.70 -16.43
CA ILE A 30 -29.94 24.37 -16.82
C ILE A 30 -30.77 24.44 -18.12
N LYS A 31 -31.58 25.49 -18.30
CA LYS A 31 -32.34 25.71 -19.53
C LYS A 31 -31.42 26.05 -20.71
N GLU A 32 -30.38 26.83 -20.48
CA GLU A 32 -29.36 27.17 -21.49
C GLU A 32 -28.64 25.93 -22.03
N TRP A 33 -28.28 24.99 -21.16
CA TRP A 33 -27.66 23.71 -21.57
C TRP A 33 -28.61 22.77 -22.31
N SER A 34 -29.91 23.00 -22.18
CA SER A 34 -30.92 22.08 -22.67
C SER A 34 -31.37 22.38 -24.09
N PHE A 35 -31.47 21.33 -24.89
CA PHE A 35 -31.98 21.40 -26.27
C PHE A 35 -33.50 21.20 -26.36
N GLY A 36 -34.18 20.99 -25.22
CA GLY A 36 -35.64 20.87 -25.16
C GLY A 36 -36.17 20.19 -23.90
N GLU A 37 -37.47 20.41 -23.65
CA GLU A 37 -38.19 19.82 -22.51
C GLU A 37 -38.64 18.39 -22.81
N VAL A 38 -38.34 17.45 -21.91
CA VAL A 38 -38.85 16.08 -21.96
C VAL A 38 -40.20 16.01 -21.25
N LYS A 39 -41.27 15.87 -22.02
CA LYS A 39 -42.65 15.88 -21.50
C LYS A 39 -43.18 14.46 -21.25
N LYS A 40 -42.72 13.50 -22.03
CA LYS A 40 -43.29 12.15 -22.11
C LYS A 40 -42.37 11.11 -21.46
N PRO A 41 -42.92 10.17 -20.67
CA PRO A 41 -42.15 9.09 -20.05
C PRO A 41 -41.72 7.99 -21.03
N GLU A 42 -42.33 7.91 -22.21
CA GLU A 42 -42.08 6.87 -23.19
C GLU A 42 -40.66 6.98 -23.79
N THR A 43 -40.06 5.83 -24.09
CA THR A 43 -38.69 5.75 -24.63
C THR A 43 -38.72 5.57 -26.15
N ILE A 44 -39.08 4.37 -26.60
CA ILE A 44 -39.20 3.98 -28.01
C ILE A 44 -40.59 3.40 -28.27
N ASN A 45 -41.03 3.51 -29.51
CA ASN A 45 -42.26 2.87 -29.95
C ASN A 45 -42.01 1.37 -30.16
N TYR A 46 -42.81 0.50 -29.53
CA TYR A 46 -42.63 -0.95 -29.59
C TYR A 46 -42.81 -1.56 -30.98
N ARG A 47 -43.54 -0.90 -31.90
CA ARG A 47 -43.75 -1.40 -33.28
C ARG A 47 -42.66 -0.95 -34.24
N THR A 48 -42.26 0.31 -34.15
CA THR A 48 -41.31 0.91 -35.13
C THR A 48 -39.87 0.93 -34.64
N PHE A 49 -39.64 0.67 -33.35
CA PHE A 49 -38.37 0.84 -32.65
C PHE A 49 -37.76 2.25 -32.78
N LYS A 50 -38.55 3.23 -33.22
CA LYS A 50 -38.14 4.62 -33.31
C LYS A 50 -38.39 5.32 -31.97
N PRO A 51 -37.52 6.27 -31.59
CA PRO A 51 -37.73 7.09 -30.40
C PRO A 51 -39.02 7.88 -30.49
N GLU A 52 -39.73 7.94 -29.37
CA GLU A 52 -40.96 8.70 -29.25
C GLU A 52 -40.71 10.21 -29.25
N LYS A 53 -41.66 10.96 -29.81
CA LYS A 53 -41.58 12.43 -29.85
C LYS A 53 -41.81 12.97 -28.43
N ASP A 54 -40.93 13.90 -28.02
CA ASP A 54 -40.88 14.50 -26.68
C ASP A 54 -40.66 13.51 -25.52
N GLY A 55 -40.30 12.26 -25.84
CA GLY A 55 -39.97 11.20 -24.89
C GLY A 55 -38.50 11.20 -24.44
N LEU A 56 -38.14 10.25 -23.59
CA LEU A 56 -36.80 10.12 -23.00
C LEU A 56 -35.68 9.88 -24.03
N PHE A 57 -36.00 9.42 -25.25
CA PHE A 57 -35.01 9.18 -26.31
C PHE A 57 -35.23 10.09 -27.54
N CYS A 58 -36.07 11.13 -27.40
CA CYS A 58 -36.51 12.01 -28.47
C CYS A 58 -35.37 12.49 -29.37
N SER A 59 -35.47 12.21 -30.67
CA SER A 59 -34.44 12.60 -31.65
C SER A 59 -34.39 14.10 -31.91
N LYS A 60 -35.48 14.84 -31.63
CA LYS A 60 -35.52 16.30 -31.75
C LYS A 60 -34.65 16.98 -30.67
N ILE A 61 -34.70 16.46 -29.44
CA ILE A 61 -33.96 17.02 -28.30
C ILE A 61 -32.50 16.56 -28.34
N PHE A 62 -32.28 15.26 -28.45
CA PHE A 62 -30.94 14.67 -28.27
C PHE A 62 -30.14 14.55 -29.57
N GLY A 63 -30.78 14.58 -30.74
CA GLY A 63 -30.14 14.40 -32.04
C GLY A 63 -30.44 13.05 -32.72
N PRO A 64 -29.90 12.83 -33.92
CA PRO A 64 -30.24 11.69 -34.78
C PRO A 64 -29.59 10.37 -34.33
N ILE A 65 -30.27 9.24 -34.53
CA ILE A 65 -29.79 7.89 -34.14
C ILE A 65 -28.66 7.42 -35.05
N LYS A 66 -28.75 7.74 -36.34
CA LYS A 66 -27.78 7.36 -37.36
C LYS A 66 -27.09 8.62 -37.88
N ASP A 67 -25.82 8.47 -38.25
CA ASP A 67 -25.02 9.60 -38.73
C ASP A 67 -25.63 10.21 -39.99
N TYR A 68 -25.86 11.52 -39.95
CA TYR A 68 -26.41 12.30 -41.05
C TYR A 68 -27.74 11.76 -41.60
N GLU A 69 -28.59 11.19 -40.74
CA GLU A 69 -29.93 10.71 -41.12
C GLU A 69 -31.00 11.20 -40.13
N CYS A 70 -32.03 11.87 -40.65
CA CYS A 70 -33.18 12.27 -39.84
C CYS A 70 -34.12 11.08 -39.53
N ASN A 71 -34.90 11.16 -38.45
CA ASN A 71 -35.75 10.04 -37.99
C ASN A 71 -36.84 9.61 -39.00
N CYS A 72 -37.34 10.52 -39.84
CA CYS A 72 -38.31 10.19 -40.90
C CYS A 72 -37.66 9.63 -42.19
N GLY A 73 -36.34 9.75 -42.34
CA GLY A 73 -35.60 9.29 -43.52
C GLY A 73 -35.69 10.20 -44.76
N LYS A 74 -36.33 11.39 -44.69
CA LYS A 74 -36.39 12.36 -45.80
C LYS A 74 -34.99 12.85 -46.20
N TYR A 75 -34.19 13.25 -45.20
CA TYR A 75 -32.81 13.69 -45.37
C TYR A 75 -31.85 12.59 -44.90
N LYS A 76 -30.94 12.19 -45.79
CA LYS A 76 -29.90 11.16 -45.57
C LYS A 76 -28.58 11.57 -46.22
N ARG A 77 -27.48 11.07 -45.65
CA ARG A 77 -26.09 11.27 -46.09
C ARG A 77 -25.57 12.69 -45.76
N MET A 78 -24.25 12.83 -45.83
CA MET A 78 -23.51 14.02 -45.39
C MET A 78 -23.88 15.32 -46.13
N LYS A 79 -24.46 15.23 -47.34
CA LYS A 79 -24.90 16.38 -48.14
C LYS A 79 -25.96 17.27 -47.47
N HIS A 80 -26.73 16.74 -46.51
CA HIS A 80 -27.78 17.48 -45.82
C HIS A 80 -27.38 17.88 -44.40
N ARG A 81 -26.08 17.92 -44.09
CA ARG A 81 -25.55 18.29 -42.77
C ARG A 81 -26.07 19.68 -42.34
N GLY A 82 -26.53 19.79 -41.11
CA GLY A 82 -27.01 21.03 -40.50
C GLY A 82 -28.46 21.39 -40.83
N ILE A 83 -29.13 20.66 -41.73
CA ILE A 83 -30.54 20.92 -42.06
C ILE A 83 -31.44 20.31 -40.98
N VAL A 84 -32.37 21.11 -40.46
CA VAL A 84 -33.45 20.64 -39.58
C VAL A 84 -34.61 20.13 -40.42
N CYS A 85 -35.01 18.87 -40.20
CA CYS A 85 -36.06 18.27 -41.00
C CYS A 85 -37.45 18.86 -40.69
N GLU A 86 -38.14 19.41 -41.69
CA GLU A 86 -39.51 19.95 -41.54
C GLU A 86 -40.52 18.91 -41.02
N LYS A 87 -40.38 17.64 -41.43
CA LYS A 87 -41.35 16.57 -41.07
C LYS A 87 -41.20 16.09 -39.63
N CYS A 88 -39.96 15.91 -39.15
CA CYS A 88 -39.71 15.32 -37.83
C CYS A 88 -39.02 16.27 -36.84
N GLY A 89 -38.61 17.46 -37.26
CA GLY A 89 -37.90 18.45 -36.46
C GLY A 89 -36.50 18.01 -36.02
N VAL A 90 -35.93 16.97 -36.64
CA VAL A 90 -34.62 16.42 -36.27
C VAL A 90 -33.54 17.05 -37.14
N GLU A 91 -32.50 17.55 -36.50
CA GLU A 91 -31.31 18.08 -37.13
C GLU A 91 -30.42 16.96 -37.69
N VAL A 92 -29.93 17.12 -38.92
CA VAL A 92 -29.09 16.13 -39.62
C VAL A 92 -27.62 16.38 -39.29
N ILE A 93 -27.12 15.68 -38.28
CA ILE A 93 -25.76 15.77 -37.74
C ILE A 93 -25.21 14.38 -37.38
N GLN A 94 -24.00 14.29 -36.83
CA GLN A 94 -23.46 13.04 -36.32
C GLN A 94 -24.27 12.54 -35.12
N SER A 95 -24.42 11.23 -34.98
CA SER A 95 -25.10 10.61 -33.86
C SER A 95 -24.40 10.84 -32.52
N LYS A 96 -23.08 11.07 -32.53
CA LYS A 96 -22.23 11.34 -31.34
C LYS A 96 -22.79 12.46 -30.44
N VAL A 97 -23.47 13.45 -31.01
CA VAL A 97 -24.08 14.56 -30.26
C VAL A 97 -25.13 14.08 -29.25
N ARG A 98 -25.71 12.88 -29.42
CA ARG A 98 -26.65 12.25 -28.46
C ARG A 98 -26.00 11.88 -27.13
N ARG A 99 -24.67 11.94 -27.06
CA ARG A 99 -23.90 11.80 -25.82
C ARG A 99 -23.67 13.13 -25.10
N GLU A 100 -23.80 14.26 -25.81
CA GLU A 100 -23.46 15.60 -25.32
C GLU A 100 -24.71 16.44 -25.04
N ARG A 101 -25.73 16.40 -25.91
CA ARG A 101 -26.95 17.20 -25.79
C ARG A 101 -27.79 16.78 -24.59
N MET A 102 -28.11 17.72 -23.71
CA MET A 102 -28.95 17.49 -22.53
C MET A 102 -30.42 17.89 -22.78
N GLY A 103 -31.33 17.23 -22.08
CA GLY A 103 -32.73 17.64 -21.97
C GLY A 103 -33.00 18.26 -20.60
N HIS A 104 -34.20 18.78 -20.37
CA HIS A 104 -34.64 19.19 -19.05
C HIS A 104 -36.08 18.79 -18.78
N ILE A 105 -36.47 18.76 -17.50
CA ILE A 105 -37.85 18.58 -17.03
C ILE A 105 -38.20 19.81 -16.20
N GLN A 106 -39.24 20.53 -16.62
CA GLN A 106 -39.81 21.62 -15.83
C GLN A 106 -40.70 21.04 -14.73
N LEU A 107 -40.30 21.22 -13.47
CA LEU A 107 -41.08 20.74 -12.33
C LEU A 107 -42.32 21.60 -12.12
N ALA A 108 -43.40 20.97 -11.68
CA ALA A 108 -44.66 21.62 -11.33
C ALA A 108 -44.64 22.27 -9.94
N ALA A 109 -43.74 21.82 -9.07
CA ALA A 109 -43.49 22.39 -7.76
C ALA A 109 -41.98 22.38 -7.48
N PRO A 110 -41.44 23.34 -6.71
CA PRO A 110 -40.03 23.32 -6.30
C PRO A 110 -39.72 22.08 -5.46
N VAL A 111 -38.53 21.50 -5.65
CA VAL A 111 -38.09 20.27 -4.99
C VAL A 111 -36.72 20.49 -4.36
N ALA A 112 -36.54 20.10 -3.10
CA ALA A 112 -35.26 20.25 -2.43
C ALA A 112 -34.25 19.21 -2.93
N HIS A 113 -33.00 19.60 -3.18
CA HIS A 113 -31.98 18.66 -3.63
C HIS A 113 -31.38 17.84 -2.45
N ILE A 114 -31.57 16.51 -2.45
CA ILE A 114 -31.20 15.60 -1.34
C ILE A 114 -29.78 15.76 -0.77
N TRP A 115 -28.77 16.04 -1.61
CA TRP A 115 -27.39 16.24 -1.14
C TRP A 115 -27.25 17.42 -0.15
N PHE A 116 -27.83 18.58 -0.42
CA PHE A 116 -27.71 19.73 0.49
C PHE A 116 -28.55 19.60 1.75
N MET A 117 -29.58 18.74 1.68
CA MET A 117 -30.50 18.43 2.76
C MET A 117 -29.89 17.44 3.76
N ARG A 118 -29.55 16.23 3.30
CA ARG A 118 -29.19 15.08 4.16
C ARG A 118 -27.70 14.77 4.25
N CYS A 119 -26.82 15.40 3.45
CA CYS A 119 -25.38 15.28 3.72
C CYS A 119 -25.10 15.81 5.12
N LEU A 120 -24.30 15.08 5.91
CA LEU A 120 -23.81 15.58 7.19
C LEU A 120 -22.47 16.30 6.97
N PRO A 121 -22.31 17.56 7.37
CA PRO A 121 -23.33 18.46 7.95
C PRO A 121 -24.30 19.03 6.89
N SER A 122 -25.59 19.20 7.27
CA SER A 122 -26.65 19.70 6.38
C SER A 122 -26.43 21.16 6.02
N LYS A 123 -26.33 21.46 4.72
CA LYS A 123 -26.02 22.81 4.25
C LYS A 123 -27.21 23.75 4.42
N ALA A 124 -28.40 23.30 3.99
CA ALA A 124 -29.64 24.04 4.16
C ALA A 124 -30.00 24.25 5.65
N GLY A 125 -29.78 23.23 6.49
CA GLY A 125 -30.01 23.33 7.93
C GLY A 125 -29.12 24.37 8.61
N HIS A 126 -27.82 24.43 8.25
CA HIS A 126 -26.92 25.43 8.80
C HIS A 126 -27.21 26.85 8.30
N LEU A 127 -27.64 27.03 7.04
CA LEU A 127 -28.03 28.35 6.52
C LEU A 127 -29.20 28.92 7.33
N LEU A 128 -30.26 28.12 7.51
CA LEU A 128 -31.50 28.53 8.19
C LEU A 128 -31.49 28.39 9.73
N ASP A 129 -30.39 27.89 10.31
CA ASP A 129 -30.28 27.48 11.73
C ASP A 129 -31.36 26.47 12.19
N LEU A 130 -31.77 25.59 11.29
CA LEU A 130 -32.75 24.54 11.57
C LEU A 130 -32.07 23.20 11.81
N THR A 131 -32.67 22.39 12.67
CA THR A 131 -32.27 20.98 12.82
C THR A 131 -32.67 20.18 11.59
N LEU A 132 -31.92 19.12 11.27
CA LEU A 132 -32.23 18.24 10.12
C LEU A 132 -33.66 17.67 10.22
N LYS A 133 -34.10 17.27 11.42
CA LYS A 133 -35.45 16.74 11.65
C LYS A 133 -36.53 17.80 11.37
N ALA A 134 -36.32 19.04 11.82
CA ALA A 134 -37.25 20.13 11.56
C ALA A 134 -37.40 20.39 10.06
N LEU A 135 -36.27 20.42 9.35
CA LEU A 135 -36.24 20.67 7.92
C LEU A 135 -36.91 19.55 7.09
N GLU A 136 -36.77 18.29 7.52
CA GLU A 136 -37.48 17.16 6.89
C GLU A 136 -38.99 17.24 7.08
N ARG A 137 -39.47 17.57 8.28
CA ARG A 137 -40.91 17.73 8.56
C ARG A 137 -41.55 18.77 7.65
N VAL A 138 -40.87 19.88 7.38
CA VAL A 138 -41.37 20.93 6.49
C VAL A 138 -41.42 20.45 5.04
N ILE A 139 -40.32 19.87 4.54
CA ILE A 139 -40.20 19.50 3.11
C ILE A 139 -41.12 18.36 2.71
N TYR A 140 -41.34 17.38 3.59
CA TYR A 140 -42.26 16.26 3.33
C TYR A 140 -43.70 16.55 3.72
N PHE A 141 -44.05 17.82 3.93
CA PHE A 141 -45.40 18.31 4.19
C PHE A 141 -46.04 17.76 5.48
N GLU A 142 -45.26 17.61 6.56
CA GLU A 142 -45.75 17.21 7.88
C GLU A 142 -46.06 18.41 8.80
N SER A 143 -45.39 19.54 8.63
CA SER A 143 -45.57 20.73 9.50
C SER A 143 -45.28 22.01 8.73
N TYR A 144 -45.93 23.11 9.13
CA TYR A 144 -45.68 24.44 8.56
C TYR A 144 -44.52 25.11 9.27
N ILE A 145 -43.92 26.08 8.60
CA ILE A 145 -42.86 26.92 9.15
C ILE A 145 -43.27 28.39 8.98
N VAL A 146 -43.02 29.19 10.02
CA VAL A 146 -43.18 30.65 9.96
C VAL A 146 -42.06 31.23 9.08
N ILE A 147 -42.43 31.78 7.92
CA ILE A 147 -41.52 32.38 6.94
C ILE A 147 -41.21 33.82 7.37
N ASP A 148 -42.25 34.58 7.68
CA ASP A 148 -42.18 35.98 8.12
C ASP A 148 -43.20 36.23 9.23
N PRO A 149 -42.75 36.55 10.46
CA PRO A 149 -43.66 36.87 11.55
C PRO A 149 -44.29 38.27 11.47
N LYS A 150 -43.83 39.17 10.60
CA LYS A 150 -44.25 40.58 10.52
C LYS A 150 -44.39 41.22 11.93
N ASP A 151 -45.61 41.58 12.34
CA ASP A 151 -45.89 42.25 13.62
C ASP A 151 -46.35 41.29 14.75
N THR A 152 -46.29 39.98 14.53
CA THR A 152 -46.72 38.96 15.51
C THR A 152 -45.58 38.54 16.45
N PRO A 153 -45.89 37.99 17.65
CA PRO A 153 -44.86 37.49 18.57
C PRO A 153 -44.20 36.17 18.11
N LEU A 154 -44.54 35.65 16.92
CA LEU A 154 -44.00 34.40 16.40
C LEU A 154 -42.53 34.55 16.02
N ILE A 155 -41.73 33.50 16.25
CA ILE A 155 -40.31 33.50 15.88
C ILE A 155 -40.15 32.89 14.48
N LYS A 156 -39.41 33.57 13.60
CA LYS A 156 -39.06 33.04 12.27
C LYS A 156 -38.40 31.66 12.40
N GLY A 157 -38.87 30.69 11.61
CA GLY A 157 -38.38 29.31 11.64
C GLY A 157 -39.04 28.40 12.68
N THR A 158 -40.05 28.89 13.41
CA THR A 158 -40.86 28.05 14.32
C THR A 158 -41.75 27.12 13.52
N LEU A 159 -41.86 25.87 13.96
CA LEU A 159 -42.75 24.87 13.36
C LEU A 159 -44.14 24.93 13.97
N LEU A 160 -45.16 24.91 13.12
CA LEU A 160 -46.57 24.85 13.51
C LEU A 160 -47.22 23.59 12.94
N ASN A 161 -47.98 22.88 13.75
CA ASN A 161 -48.88 21.81 13.28
C ASN A 161 -50.17 22.43 12.69
N ASP A 162 -51.00 21.63 12.00
CA ASP A 162 -52.26 22.14 11.40
C ASP A 162 -53.16 22.84 12.45
N GLU A 163 -53.34 22.26 13.65
CA GLU A 163 -54.14 22.86 14.73
C GLU A 163 -53.56 24.20 15.22
N GLN A 164 -52.25 24.27 15.42
CA GLN A 164 -51.56 25.48 15.86
C GLN A 164 -51.59 26.58 14.80
N LEU A 165 -51.59 26.20 13.52
CA LEU A 165 -51.74 27.16 12.42
C LEU A 165 -53.14 27.76 12.40
N VAL A 166 -54.18 26.94 12.64
CA VAL A 166 -55.57 27.42 12.73
C VAL A 166 -55.70 28.38 13.91
N GLN A 167 -55.21 28.00 15.10
CA GLN A 167 -55.19 28.88 16.27
C GLN A 167 -54.44 30.19 16.01
N ALA A 168 -53.24 30.12 15.44
CA ALA A 168 -52.47 31.32 15.12
C ALA A 168 -53.18 32.23 14.09
N ARG A 169 -53.92 31.65 13.13
CA ARG A 169 -54.74 32.42 12.19
C ARG A 169 -56.00 33.01 12.82
N GLU A 170 -56.60 32.34 13.80
CA GLU A 170 -57.71 32.89 14.58
C GLU A 170 -57.25 34.06 15.45
N ASP A 171 -56.09 33.92 16.10
CA ASP A 171 -55.54 34.93 17.01
C ASP A 171 -54.97 36.16 16.28
N TYR A 172 -54.26 35.95 15.16
CA TYR A 172 -53.48 37.01 14.49
C TYR A 172 -53.96 37.35 13.07
N GLY A 173 -54.91 36.61 12.50
CA GLY A 173 -55.38 36.79 11.13
C GLY A 173 -54.25 36.62 10.10
N ASP A 174 -54.24 37.48 9.07
CA ASP A 174 -53.23 37.49 8.00
C ASP A 174 -51.94 38.27 8.35
N ARG A 175 -51.73 38.58 9.64
CA ARG A 175 -50.59 39.37 10.12
C ARG A 175 -49.27 38.59 10.20
N PHE A 176 -49.22 37.34 9.77
CA PHE A 176 -48.00 36.55 9.66
C PHE A 176 -48.06 35.63 8.44
N GLU A 177 -46.91 35.20 7.94
CA GLU A 177 -46.81 34.26 6.83
C GLU A 177 -46.20 32.93 7.29
N ALA A 178 -46.98 31.86 7.16
CA ALA A 178 -46.54 30.50 7.34
C ALA A 178 -46.72 29.69 6.06
N GLY A 179 -45.73 28.88 5.72
CA GLY A 179 -45.73 28.03 4.53
C GLY A 179 -45.32 26.60 4.84
N ILE A 180 -45.44 25.72 3.84
CA ILE A 180 -45.08 24.31 3.95
C ILE A 180 -44.38 23.83 2.67
N GLY A 181 -43.56 22.78 2.80
CA GLY A 181 -42.84 22.18 1.68
C GLY A 181 -41.56 22.91 1.29
N ALA A 182 -40.97 22.47 0.18
CA ALA A 182 -39.74 23.06 -0.36
C ALA A 182 -39.92 24.51 -0.84
N GLU A 183 -41.15 24.93 -1.16
CA GLU A 183 -41.46 26.31 -1.55
C GLU A 183 -41.25 27.29 -0.39
N ALA A 184 -41.67 26.92 0.82
CA ALA A 184 -41.45 27.74 2.01
C ALA A 184 -39.95 27.90 2.31
N ILE A 185 -39.19 26.81 2.20
CA ILE A 185 -37.73 26.83 2.37
C ILE A 185 -37.05 27.70 1.32
N LYS A 186 -37.51 27.65 0.07
CA LYS A 186 -36.99 28.50 -1.01
C LYS A 186 -37.14 29.98 -0.68
N ARG A 187 -38.34 30.43 -0.29
CA ARG A 187 -38.59 31.83 0.11
C ARG A 187 -37.75 32.26 1.31
N MET A 188 -37.56 31.37 2.28
CA MET A 188 -36.67 31.65 3.43
C MET A 188 -35.20 31.82 3.03
N LEU A 189 -34.74 31.08 2.00
CA LEU A 189 -33.38 31.18 1.48
C LEU A 189 -33.18 32.42 0.61
N GLU A 190 -34.19 32.83 -0.17
CA GLU A 190 -34.17 34.07 -0.98
C GLU A 190 -34.11 35.32 -0.09
N ASN A 191 -34.80 35.30 1.06
CA ASN A 191 -34.83 36.42 2.02
C ASN A 191 -33.61 36.47 2.97
N LEU A 192 -32.54 35.74 2.68
CA LEU A 192 -31.40 35.59 3.59
C LEU A 192 -30.25 36.53 3.21
N ASP A 193 -29.98 37.52 4.07
CA ASP A 193 -28.81 38.39 3.94
C ASP A 193 -27.55 37.70 4.51
N LEU A 194 -26.65 37.27 3.62
CA LEU A 194 -25.42 36.58 3.98
C LEU A 194 -24.38 37.51 4.61
N ASP A 195 -24.33 38.79 4.20
CA ASP A 195 -23.32 39.74 4.67
C ASP A 195 -23.62 40.19 6.10
N GLY A 196 -24.88 40.53 6.37
CA GLY A 196 -25.36 40.84 7.71
C GLY A 196 -25.19 39.66 8.66
N LEU A 197 -25.60 38.46 8.22
CA LEU A 197 -25.52 37.25 9.05
C LEU A 197 -24.07 36.85 9.40
N SER A 198 -23.12 36.99 8.46
CA SER A 198 -21.69 36.72 8.75
C SER A 198 -21.17 37.65 9.85
N THR A 199 -21.52 38.93 9.78
CA THR A 199 -21.11 39.94 10.78
C THR A 199 -21.66 39.60 12.16
N THR A 200 -22.96 39.29 12.25
CA THR A 200 -23.61 38.88 13.51
C THR A 200 -22.97 37.62 14.10
N LEU A 201 -22.71 36.59 13.28
CA LEU A 201 -22.12 35.34 13.75
C LEU A 201 -20.69 35.52 14.27
N ARG A 202 -19.90 36.44 13.69
CA ARG A 202 -18.55 36.76 14.17
C ARG A 202 -18.58 37.45 15.54
N VAL A 203 -19.57 38.31 15.79
CA VAL A 203 -19.79 38.94 17.10
C VAL A 203 -20.23 37.89 18.13
N GLU A 204 -21.25 37.09 17.83
CA GLU A 204 -21.73 36.04 18.73
C GLU A 204 -20.65 35.02 19.09
N MET A 205 -19.77 34.68 18.14
CA MET A 205 -18.66 33.77 18.36
C MET A 205 -17.61 34.33 19.33
N LYS A 206 -17.37 35.65 19.33
CA LYS A 206 -16.46 36.32 20.27
C LYS A 206 -17.05 36.42 21.68
N GLU A 207 -18.34 36.71 21.79
CA GLU A 207 -19.02 36.89 23.08
C GLU A 207 -19.32 35.56 23.80
N THR A 208 -19.55 34.49 23.03
CA THR A 208 -19.91 33.19 23.59
C THR A 208 -18.73 32.51 24.29
N LYS A 209 -18.84 32.22 25.59
CA LYS A 209 -17.85 31.44 26.36
C LYS A 209 -17.98 29.91 26.22
N SER A 210 -19.11 29.42 25.70
CA SER A 210 -19.36 27.97 25.56
C SER A 210 -18.67 27.39 24.32
N VAL A 211 -17.78 26.41 24.55
CA VAL A 211 -17.02 25.70 23.49
C VAL A 211 -17.95 25.00 22.49
N ALA A 212 -19.07 24.43 22.96
CA ALA A 212 -20.02 23.72 22.09
C ALA A 212 -20.75 24.68 21.14
N LYS A 213 -21.20 25.84 21.65
CA LYS A 213 -21.86 26.87 20.84
C LYS A 213 -20.86 27.53 19.89
N GLN A 214 -19.62 27.80 20.33
CA GLN A 214 -18.55 28.27 19.43
C GLN A 214 -18.29 27.31 18.27
N LYS A 215 -18.19 25.99 18.52
CA LYS A 215 -18.05 24.98 17.44
C LYS A 215 -19.23 24.96 16.48
N LYS A 216 -20.47 25.15 16.96
CA LYS A 216 -21.67 25.25 16.11
C LYS A 216 -21.63 26.50 15.22
N LEU A 217 -21.34 27.66 15.81
CA LEU A 217 -21.22 28.94 15.11
C LEU A 217 -20.10 28.91 14.08
N ALA A 218 -18.92 28.38 14.42
CA ALA A 218 -17.79 28.25 13.49
C ALA A 218 -18.14 27.39 12.26
N LYS A 219 -18.86 26.28 12.44
CA LYS A 219 -19.34 25.45 11.32
C LYS A 219 -20.34 26.20 10.43
N ARG A 220 -21.24 26.98 11.03
CA ARG A 220 -22.24 27.78 10.32
C ARG A 220 -21.59 28.92 9.53
N LEU A 221 -20.71 29.69 10.18
CA LEU A 221 -19.95 30.79 9.57
C LEU A 221 -19.13 30.29 8.38
N LYS A 222 -18.45 29.14 8.51
CA LYS A 222 -17.70 28.53 7.38
C LYS A 222 -18.57 28.24 6.16
N ILE A 223 -19.83 27.85 6.35
CA ILE A 223 -20.75 27.60 5.23
C ILE A 223 -21.19 28.92 4.59
N ILE A 224 -21.52 29.92 5.40
CA ILE A 224 -21.94 31.24 4.92
C ILE A 224 -20.81 31.93 4.16
N ASP A 225 -19.60 31.97 4.72
CA ASP A 225 -18.42 32.54 4.07
C ASP A 225 -18.12 31.82 2.74
N ALA A 226 -18.29 30.48 2.67
CA ALA A 226 -18.15 29.74 1.42
C ALA A 226 -19.23 30.10 0.37
N PHE A 227 -20.47 30.39 0.76
CA PHE A 227 -21.50 30.86 -0.18
C PHE A 227 -21.20 32.28 -0.69
N ARG A 228 -20.70 33.16 0.19
CA ARG A 228 -20.26 34.52 -0.16
C ARG A 228 -19.08 34.50 -1.13
N GLU A 229 -18.03 33.75 -0.83
CA GLU A 229 -16.84 33.64 -1.69
C GLU A 229 -17.14 33.01 -3.06
N SER A 230 -18.11 32.08 -3.11
CA SER A 230 -18.44 31.35 -4.34
C SER A 230 -19.49 32.05 -5.22
N ASN A 231 -20.06 33.18 -4.78
CA ASN A 231 -21.13 33.92 -5.46
C ASN A 231 -22.32 33.04 -5.89
N ASN A 232 -22.58 31.94 -5.18
CA ASN A 232 -23.74 31.09 -5.44
C ASN A 232 -24.94 31.61 -4.63
N ASP A 233 -26.11 31.63 -5.25
CA ASP A 233 -27.34 31.95 -4.55
C ASP A 233 -27.80 30.74 -3.69
N PRO A 234 -28.09 30.91 -2.40
CA PRO A 234 -28.62 29.85 -1.53
C PRO A 234 -29.92 29.20 -2.06
N SER A 235 -30.74 29.95 -2.79
CA SER A 235 -32.01 29.48 -3.36
C SER A 235 -31.83 28.34 -4.37
N TRP A 236 -30.67 28.23 -5.02
CA TRP A 236 -30.36 27.19 -6.00
C TRP A 236 -30.27 25.77 -5.41
N ILE A 237 -30.29 25.65 -4.06
CA ILE A 237 -30.45 24.36 -3.37
C ILE A 237 -31.83 23.74 -3.68
N ILE A 238 -32.84 24.57 -3.96
CA ILE A 238 -34.18 24.14 -4.35
C ILE A 238 -34.27 24.16 -5.88
N LEU A 239 -34.58 23.01 -6.46
CA LEU A 239 -34.65 22.81 -7.90
C LEU A 239 -36.05 23.13 -8.42
N ASP A 240 -36.13 24.01 -9.41
CA ASP A 240 -37.33 24.19 -10.24
C ASP A 240 -37.26 23.39 -11.55
N VAL A 241 -36.04 23.07 -11.99
CA VAL A 241 -35.76 22.39 -13.26
C VAL A 241 -34.76 21.28 -13.01
N ILE A 242 -35.01 20.10 -13.59
CA ILE A 242 -34.09 18.96 -13.51
C ILE A 242 -33.47 18.70 -14.87
N PRO A 243 -32.13 18.65 -14.99
CA PRO A 243 -31.48 18.22 -16.22
C PRO A 243 -31.66 16.71 -16.45
N VAL A 244 -31.90 16.35 -17.70
CA VAL A 244 -32.02 14.96 -18.16
C VAL A 244 -30.72 14.55 -18.84
N LEU A 245 -30.12 13.48 -18.33
CA LEU A 245 -28.88 12.93 -18.88
C LEU A 245 -29.06 12.51 -20.36
N PRO A 246 -28.06 12.72 -21.23
CA PRO A 246 -28.12 12.28 -22.62
C PRO A 246 -28.36 10.76 -22.77
N PRO A 247 -29.15 10.30 -23.76
CA PRO A 247 -29.54 8.90 -23.93
C PRO A 247 -28.38 7.91 -24.05
N ASP A 248 -27.27 8.29 -24.68
CA ASP A 248 -26.13 7.38 -24.88
C ASP A 248 -25.38 7.08 -23.58
N LEU A 249 -25.55 7.92 -22.54
CA LEU A 249 -25.06 7.65 -21.19
C LEU A 249 -26.03 6.77 -20.37
N ARG A 250 -27.24 6.52 -20.88
CA ARG A 250 -28.28 5.66 -20.31
C ARG A 250 -28.90 4.75 -21.40
N PRO A 251 -28.07 3.92 -22.07
CA PRO A 251 -28.46 3.24 -23.30
C PRO A 251 -29.59 2.23 -23.07
N LEU A 252 -30.30 1.96 -24.16
CA LEU A 252 -31.32 0.93 -24.26
C LEU A 252 -30.84 -0.03 -25.35
N VAL A 253 -30.32 -1.18 -24.93
CA VAL A 253 -29.63 -2.13 -25.82
C VAL A 253 -30.59 -3.25 -26.19
N PRO A 254 -30.84 -3.51 -27.48
CA PRO A 254 -31.60 -4.68 -27.90
C PRO A 254 -30.83 -5.96 -27.54
N LEU A 255 -31.55 -6.92 -26.96
CA LEU A 255 -31.07 -8.29 -26.74
C LEU A 255 -31.71 -9.22 -27.77
N ASP A 256 -31.07 -10.36 -28.00
CA ASP A 256 -31.62 -11.44 -28.82
C ASP A 256 -32.98 -11.88 -28.25
N GLY A 257 -33.99 -11.99 -29.12
CA GLY A 257 -35.38 -12.29 -28.72
C GLY A 257 -36.30 -11.08 -28.53
N GLY A 258 -35.93 -9.90 -29.06
CA GLY A 258 -36.81 -8.71 -29.10
C GLY A 258 -37.02 -8.03 -27.74
N ARG A 259 -36.24 -8.42 -26.73
CA ARG A 259 -36.20 -7.76 -25.41
C ARG A 259 -35.19 -6.61 -25.44
N PHE A 260 -35.37 -5.65 -24.54
CA PHE A 260 -34.44 -4.54 -24.38
C PHE A 260 -33.88 -4.52 -22.96
N ALA A 261 -32.56 -4.42 -22.85
CA ALA A 261 -31.90 -4.10 -21.60
C ALA A 261 -31.99 -2.57 -21.38
N THR A 262 -32.74 -2.16 -20.36
CA THR A 262 -32.89 -0.75 -19.99
C THR A 262 -31.95 -0.39 -18.85
N SER A 263 -31.28 0.76 -18.96
CA SER A 263 -30.58 1.35 -17.81
C SER A 263 -31.57 1.74 -16.70
N ASP A 264 -31.23 1.44 -15.44
CA ASP A 264 -31.98 1.79 -14.23
C ASP A 264 -32.40 3.28 -14.18
N LEU A 265 -31.55 4.18 -14.70
CA LEU A 265 -31.83 5.62 -14.74
C LEU A 265 -33.08 5.96 -15.54
N ASN A 266 -33.36 5.23 -16.63
CA ASN A 266 -34.54 5.50 -17.45
C ASN A 266 -35.83 5.25 -16.65
N ASP A 267 -35.84 4.23 -15.78
CA ASP A 267 -36.96 3.94 -14.90
C ASP A 267 -37.14 5.00 -13.82
N LEU A 268 -36.04 5.53 -13.28
CA LEU A 268 -36.08 6.62 -12.30
C LEU A 268 -36.60 7.92 -12.93
N TYR A 269 -36.11 8.31 -14.11
CA TYR A 269 -36.63 9.45 -14.85
C TYR A 269 -38.11 9.29 -15.20
N ARG A 270 -38.52 8.09 -15.63
CA ARG A 270 -39.93 7.78 -15.92
C ARG A 270 -40.83 8.01 -14.72
N ARG A 271 -40.39 7.62 -13.51
CA ARG A 271 -41.15 7.87 -12.27
C ARG A 271 -41.30 9.37 -12.00
N VAL A 272 -40.23 10.16 -12.14
CA VAL A 272 -40.28 11.62 -11.95
C VAL A 272 -41.24 12.27 -12.95
N ILE A 273 -41.13 11.94 -14.24
CA ILE A 273 -42.00 12.50 -15.30
C ILE A 273 -43.46 12.15 -15.04
N ASN A 274 -43.77 10.90 -14.69
CA ASN A 274 -45.14 10.47 -14.41
C ASN A 274 -45.75 11.23 -13.22
N ARG A 275 -44.99 11.39 -12.12
CA ARG A 275 -45.43 12.14 -10.94
C ARG A 275 -45.60 13.62 -11.23
N ASN A 276 -44.65 14.20 -11.96
CA ASN A 276 -44.70 15.61 -12.36
C ASN A 276 -45.91 15.91 -13.26
N ASN A 277 -46.16 15.07 -14.27
CA ASN A 277 -47.31 15.23 -15.17
C ASN A 277 -48.65 15.04 -14.44
N ARG A 278 -48.71 14.10 -13.48
CA ARG A 278 -49.88 13.92 -12.63
C ARG A 278 -50.13 15.15 -11.76
N LEU A 279 -49.09 15.72 -11.16
CA LEU A 279 -49.20 16.95 -10.37
C LEU A 279 -49.63 18.14 -11.22
N LYS A 280 -49.10 18.34 -12.44
CA LYS A 280 -49.55 19.39 -13.37
C LYS A 280 -51.05 19.29 -13.64
N ARG A 281 -51.55 18.10 -13.97
CA ARG A 281 -52.98 17.85 -14.19
C ARG A 281 -53.83 18.13 -12.96
N LEU A 282 -53.37 17.76 -11.77
CA LEU A 282 -54.10 18.01 -10.52
C LEU A 282 -54.18 19.51 -10.20
N LEU A 283 -53.13 20.27 -10.50
CA LEU A 283 -53.13 21.73 -10.37
C LEU A 283 -54.06 22.38 -11.39
N GLU A 284 -54.05 21.93 -12.65
CA GLU A 284 -54.97 22.42 -13.71
C GLU A 284 -56.44 22.16 -13.36
N LEU A 285 -56.73 21.05 -12.69
CA LEU A 285 -58.08 20.68 -12.25
C LEU A 285 -58.49 21.29 -10.90
N ASN A 286 -57.63 22.11 -10.27
CA ASN A 286 -57.84 22.69 -8.93
C ASN A 286 -58.28 21.63 -7.89
N ALA A 287 -57.57 20.49 -7.85
CA ALA A 287 -57.85 19.41 -6.91
C ALA A 287 -57.65 19.85 -5.44
N PRO A 288 -58.27 19.18 -4.46
CA PRO A 288 -58.08 19.50 -3.04
C PRO A 288 -56.62 19.46 -2.57
N ASP A 289 -56.28 20.36 -1.65
CA ASP A 289 -54.90 20.56 -1.16
C ASP A 289 -54.26 19.30 -0.57
N ILE A 290 -55.03 18.42 0.07
CA ILE A 290 -54.51 17.16 0.63
C ILE A 290 -53.91 16.28 -0.47
N ILE A 291 -54.58 16.20 -1.63
CA ILE A 291 -54.12 15.41 -2.78
C ILE A 291 -52.89 16.08 -3.40
N ILE A 292 -52.91 17.40 -3.55
CA ILE A 292 -51.77 18.16 -4.08
C ILE A 292 -50.54 17.99 -3.20
N ARG A 293 -50.67 18.11 -1.87
CA ARG A 293 -49.57 17.92 -0.90
C ARG A 293 -49.01 16.51 -0.98
N ASN A 294 -49.87 15.50 -1.06
CA ASN A 294 -49.41 14.13 -1.21
C ASN A 294 -48.64 13.93 -2.52
N GLU A 295 -49.12 14.47 -3.65
CA GLU A 295 -48.42 14.33 -4.93
C GLU A 295 -47.12 15.18 -4.98
N LYS A 296 -47.09 16.37 -4.37
CA LYS A 296 -45.87 17.17 -4.16
C LYS A 296 -44.85 16.38 -3.32
N ARG A 297 -45.29 15.74 -2.24
CA ARG A 297 -44.45 14.82 -1.43
C ARG A 297 -43.92 13.70 -2.30
N MET A 298 -44.78 12.96 -3.01
CA MET A 298 -44.37 11.84 -3.88
C MET A 298 -43.38 12.27 -4.99
N LEU A 299 -43.53 13.48 -5.53
CA LEU A 299 -42.59 14.06 -6.49
C LEU A 299 -41.22 14.31 -5.84
N GLN A 300 -41.19 14.89 -4.64
CA GLN A 300 -39.95 15.03 -3.85
C GLN A 300 -39.27 13.67 -3.65
N GLU A 301 -40.01 12.63 -3.25
CA GLU A 301 -39.43 11.29 -3.07
C GLU A 301 -38.87 10.71 -4.37
N ALA A 302 -39.57 10.91 -5.49
CA ALA A 302 -39.13 10.39 -6.79
C ALA A 302 -37.83 11.07 -7.25
N VAL A 303 -37.69 12.38 -7.02
CA VAL A 303 -36.47 13.13 -7.33
C VAL A 303 -35.33 12.75 -6.38
N ASP A 304 -35.61 12.57 -5.09
CA ASP A 304 -34.63 12.09 -4.12
C ASP A 304 -34.02 10.75 -4.54
N VAL A 305 -34.87 9.80 -4.96
CA VAL A 305 -34.43 8.47 -5.43
C VAL A 305 -33.63 8.55 -6.74
N LEU A 306 -33.97 9.49 -7.63
CA LEU A 306 -33.21 9.72 -8.87
C LEU A 306 -31.77 10.16 -8.56
N PHE A 307 -31.60 11.10 -7.63
CA PHE A 307 -30.29 11.61 -7.25
C PHE A 307 -29.51 10.63 -6.35
N ASP A 308 -30.12 10.11 -5.28
CA ASP A 308 -29.49 9.15 -4.36
C ASP A 308 -30.49 8.15 -3.76
N ASN A 309 -30.50 6.94 -4.32
CA ASN A 309 -31.39 5.86 -3.88
C ASN A 309 -30.88 5.24 -2.56
N GLY A 310 -31.65 5.39 -1.48
CA GLY A 310 -31.37 4.79 -0.16
C GLY A 310 -30.94 5.78 0.93
N ARG A 311 -30.53 7.00 0.59
CA ARG A 311 -30.20 8.03 1.59
C ARG A 311 -31.43 8.51 2.39
N ARG A 312 -32.63 8.36 1.83
CA ARG A 312 -33.90 8.67 2.52
C ARG A 312 -34.31 7.59 3.53
N GLY A 313 -33.91 6.34 3.31
CA GLY A 313 -34.39 5.17 4.05
C GLY A 313 -34.66 4.00 3.09
N LYS A 314 -35.94 3.65 2.88
CA LYS A 314 -36.33 2.50 2.05
C LYS A 314 -35.84 2.65 0.62
N VAL A 315 -35.04 1.68 0.18
CA VAL A 315 -34.48 1.63 -1.17
C VAL A 315 -35.55 1.21 -2.16
N VAL A 316 -35.65 1.92 -3.28
CA VAL A 316 -36.57 1.56 -4.35
C VAL A 316 -35.94 0.45 -5.19
N THR A 317 -36.69 -0.65 -5.35
CA THR A 317 -36.27 -1.85 -6.07
C THR A 317 -37.03 -2.03 -7.38
N GLY A 318 -36.37 -2.69 -8.33
CA GLY A 318 -36.96 -3.14 -9.59
C GLY A 318 -37.69 -4.48 -9.46
N PRO A 319 -38.18 -5.04 -10.58
CA PRO A 319 -38.92 -6.30 -10.60
C PRO A 319 -38.14 -7.47 -9.96
N ASN A 320 -36.83 -7.48 -10.13
CA ASN A 320 -35.95 -8.54 -9.60
C ASN A 320 -35.56 -8.31 -8.12
N LYS A 321 -36.28 -7.45 -7.39
CA LYS A 321 -35.97 -6.98 -6.02
C LYS A 321 -34.59 -6.32 -5.85
N ARG A 322 -33.82 -6.15 -6.93
CA ARG A 322 -32.56 -5.40 -6.93
C ARG A 322 -32.83 -3.90 -6.82
N PRO A 323 -32.04 -3.13 -6.05
CA PRO A 323 -32.15 -1.68 -6.00
C PRO A 323 -31.73 -1.03 -7.33
N PHE A 324 -32.47 -0.01 -7.76
CA PHE A 324 -32.08 0.78 -8.93
C PHE A 324 -30.81 1.59 -8.64
N LYS A 325 -29.88 1.64 -9.59
CA LYS A 325 -28.73 2.54 -9.52
C LYS A 325 -29.14 3.99 -9.78
N SER A 326 -28.88 4.87 -8.81
CA SER A 326 -29.11 6.32 -8.91
C SER A 326 -27.95 7.05 -9.60
N LEU A 327 -28.10 8.36 -9.85
CA LEU A 327 -27.01 9.20 -10.37
C LEU A 327 -25.80 9.21 -9.44
N SER A 328 -26.01 9.25 -8.12
CA SER A 328 -24.93 9.16 -7.13
C SER A 328 -24.17 7.83 -7.23
N ASP A 329 -24.88 6.71 -7.41
CA ASP A 329 -24.27 5.38 -7.50
C ASP A 329 -23.40 5.19 -8.75
N MET A 330 -23.64 5.96 -9.80
CA MET A 330 -22.77 5.99 -10.97
C MET A 330 -21.45 6.72 -10.72
N LEU A 331 -21.41 7.62 -9.74
CA LEU A 331 -20.20 8.37 -9.38
C LEU A 331 -19.46 7.70 -8.22
N LYS A 332 -20.17 7.27 -7.18
CA LYS A 332 -19.62 6.74 -5.93
C LYS A 332 -19.38 5.23 -5.97
N GLY A 333 -18.58 4.73 -5.04
CA GLY A 333 -18.32 3.30 -4.85
C GLY A 333 -17.26 2.73 -5.80
N LYS A 334 -17.05 1.40 -5.72
CA LYS A 334 -16.02 0.69 -6.50
C LYS A 334 -16.37 0.62 -8.00
N GLN A 335 -17.66 0.51 -8.32
CA GLN A 335 -18.17 0.54 -9.69
C GLN A 335 -18.46 1.96 -10.20
N GLY A 336 -18.18 2.99 -9.39
CA GLY A 336 -18.37 4.38 -9.77
C GLY A 336 -17.35 4.82 -10.82
N ARG A 337 -17.71 5.83 -11.61
CA ARG A 337 -16.88 6.32 -12.73
C ARG A 337 -15.47 6.73 -12.30
N PHE A 338 -15.31 7.38 -11.15
CA PHE A 338 -13.99 7.82 -10.67
C PHE A 338 -13.01 6.65 -10.49
N ARG A 339 -13.47 5.51 -9.94
CA ARG A 339 -12.59 4.38 -9.62
C ARG A 339 -12.46 3.39 -10.76
N GLN A 340 -13.57 3.05 -11.42
CA GLN A 340 -13.58 1.99 -12.44
C GLN A 340 -13.25 2.46 -13.86
N ASN A 341 -13.50 3.74 -14.18
CA ASN A 341 -13.41 4.25 -15.56
C ASN A 341 -12.42 5.39 -15.73
N LEU A 342 -12.07 6.14 -14.67
CA LEU A 342 -11.09 7.22 -14.73
C LEU A 342 -9.71 6.72 -14.27
N LEU A 343 -9.63 6.20 -13.05
CA LEU A 343 -8.38 5.67 -12.48
C LEU A 343 -8.05 4.28 -13.03
N GLY A 344 -8.99 3.33 -12.92
CA GLY A 344 -8.91 2.07 -13.65
C GLY A 344 -9.46 2.25 -15.06
N LYS A 345 -8.76 1.74 -16.08
CA LYS A 345 -9.26 1.70 -17.46
C LYS A 345 -8.85 0.39 -18.12
N ARG A 346 -9.67 -0.08 -19.06
CA ARG A 346 -9.22 -1.08 -20.02
C ARG A 346 -8.38 -0.37 -21.06
N VAL A 347 -7.25 -0.96 -21.40
CA VAL A 347 -6.25 -0.38 -22.30
C VAL A 347 -6.07 -1.35 -23.47
N ASP A 348 -6.12 -0.82 -24.68
CA ASP A 348 -5.78 -1.58 -25.90
C ASP A 348 -4.25 -1.82 -25.95
N TYR A 349 -3.75 -2.58 -26.92
CA TYR A 349 -2.32 -2.92 -27.02
C TYR A 349 -1.75 -3.54 -25.73
N SER A 350 -2.56 -4.39 -25.09
CA SER A 350 -2.18 -5.14 -23.90
C SER A 350 -2.53 -6.62 -24.01
N GLY A 351 -1.73 -7.44 -23.36
CA GLY A 351 -1.88 -8.90 -23.32
C GLY A 351 -1.59 -9.44 -21.93
N ARG A 352 -1.96 -10.69 -21.65
CA ARG A 352 -1.60 -11.39 -20.42
C ARG A 352 -1.31 -12.85 -20.72
N SER A 353 -0.28 -13.40 -20.10
CA SER A 353 -0.02 -14.83 -20.09
C SER A 353 0.61 -15.29 -18.77
N VAL A 354 0.72 -16.61 -18.61
CA VAL A 354 1.45 -17.26 -17.53
C VAL A 354 2.95 -16.98 -17.71
N ILE A 355 3.66 -16.79 -16.61
CA ILE A 355 5.11 -16.59 -16.62
C ILE A 355 5.86 -17.91 -16.42
N VAL A 356 7.01 -18.02 -17.08
CA VAL A 356 7.99 -19.10 -16.92
C VAL A 356 9.38 -18.49 -16.75
N VAL A 357 10.31 -19.24 -16.18
CA VAL A 357 11.69 -18.77 -15.99
C VAL A 357 12.42 -18.72 -17.33
N GLY A 358 13.12 -17.61 -17.60
CA GLY A 358 14.04 -17.46 -18.72
C GLY A 358 15.47 -17.26 -18.22
N PRO A 359 16.23 -18.35 -17.92
CA PRO A 359 17.55 -18.24 -17.33
C PRO A 359 18.58 -17.63 -18.28
N ASP A 360 18.45 -17.84 -19.59
CA ASP A 360 19.40 -17.35 -20.61
C ASP A 360 19.20 -15.87 -20.98
N LEU A 361 18.09 -15.27 -20.55
CA LEU A 361 17.78 -13.86 -20.79
C LEU A 361 18.78 -12.97 -20.06
N ARG A 362 19.07 -11.78 -20.61
CA ARG A 362 19.77 -10.72 -19.89
C ARG A 362 18.81 -9.87 -19.07
N LEU A 363 19.31 -9.10 -18.11
CA LEU A 363 18.45 -8.36 -17.16
C LEU A 363 17.42 -7.43 -17.84
N HIS A 364 17.79 -6.80 -18.96
CA HIS A 364 16.91 -5.90 -19.74
C HIS A 364 15.92 -6.64 -20.65
N GLN A 365 16.00 -7.96 -20.77
CA GLN A 365 15.25 -8.74 -21.76
C GLN A 365 14.09 -9.51 -21.14
N CYS A 366 13.06 -9.76 -21.92
CA CYS A 366 11.97 -10.68 -21.60
C CYS A 366 11.61 -11.51 -22.82
N GLY A 367 11.13 -12.75 -22.63
CA GLY A 367 10.67 -13.57 -23.75
C GLY A 367 9.18 -13.37 -24.00
N LEU A 368 8.83 -12.92 -25.21
CA LEU A 368 7.46 -12.69 -25.65
C LEU A 368 7.04 -13.75 -26.69
N PRO A 369 5.92 -14.47 -26.47
CA PRO A 369 5.43 -15.44 -27.45
C PRO A 369 5.13 -14.82 -28.82
N LYS A 370 5.59 -15.45 -29.90
CA LYS A 370 5.38 -14.95 -31.28
C LYS A 370 3.91 -14.62 -31.59
N LYS A 371 2.95 -15.46 -31.19
CA LYS A 371 1.52 -15.20 -31.41
C LYS A 371 0.99 -14.00 -30.64
N MET A 372 1.51 -13.77 -29.43
CA MET A 372 1.14 -12.60 -28.63
C MET A 372 1.75 -11.34 -29.25
N ALA A 373 3.03 -11.38 -29.63
CA ALA A 373 3.71 -10.28 -30.30
C ALA A 373 3.02 -9.91 -31.62
N LEU A 374 2.62 -10.90 -32.43
CA LEU A 374 1.87 -10.70 -33.67
C LEU A 374 0.60 -9.87 -33.45
N GLU A 375 -0.18 -10.19 -32.40
CA GLU A 375 -1.40 -9.46 -32.05
C GLU A 375 -1.13 -8.05 -31.52
N LEU A 376 -0.13 -7.90 -30.66
CA LEU A 376 0.21 -6.61 -30.04
C LEU A 376 0.76 -5.60 -31.06
N PHE A 377 1.58 -6.07 -32.02
CA PHE A 377 2.27 -5.22 -32.98
C PHE A 377 1.59 -5.12 -34.35
N LYS A 378 0.35 -5.62 -34.51
CA LYS A 378 -0.37 -5.65 -35.80
C LYS A 378 -0.26 -4.37 -36.65
N PRO A 379 -0.50 -3.15 -36.11
CA PRO A 379 -0.45 -1.95 -36.94
C PRO A 379 0.96 -1.65 -37.47
N PHE A 380 1.99 -1.90 -36.67
CA PHE A 380 3.38 -1.71 -37.05
C PHE A 380 3.81 -2.70 -38.14
N ILE A 381 3.35 -3.95 -38.03
CA ILE A 381 3.56 -4.98 -39.05
C ILE A 381 2.90 -4.57 -40.37
N TYR A 382 1.66 -4.07 -40.34
CA TYR A 382 0.98 -3.61 -41.56
C TYR A 382 1.75 -2.48 -42.26
N ASN A 383 2.25 -1.51 -41.48
CA ASN A 383 3.06 -0.44 -42.03
C ASN A 383 4.38 -0.98 -42.62
N LYS A 384 5.03 -1.91 -41.92
CA LYS A 384 6.32 -2.46 -42.36
C LYS A 384 6.22 -3.33 -43.61
N LEU A 385 5.14 -4.09 -43.76
CA LEU A 385 4.88 -4.87 -44.96
C LEU A 385 4.58 -3.98 -46.19
N ASP A 386 3.92 -2.84 -45.97
CA ASP A 386 3.66 -1.82 -47.00
C ASP A 386 4.97 -1.11 -47.41
N GLU A 387 5.81 -0.73 -46.43
CA GLU A 387 7.15 -0.16 -46.67
C GLU A 387 8.06 -1.10 -47.49
N LYS A 388 7.98 -2.41 -47.24
CA LYS A 388 8.72 -3.43 -48.02
C LYS A 388 8.11 -3.70 -49.41
N GLY A 389 6.94 -3.16 -49.72
CA GLY A 389 6.23 -3.39 -50.98
C GLY A 389 5.68 -4.82 -51.15
N LEU A 390 5.59 -5.60 -50.06
CA LEU A 390 5.07 -6.97 -50.09
C LEU A 390 3.54 -7.00 -50.25
N VAL A 391 2.88 -5.90 -49.94
CA VAL A 391 1.42 -5.74 -49.98
C VAL A 391 1.06 -4.38 -50.54
N GLY A 392 0.07 -4.32 -51.44
CA GLY A 392 -0.41 -3.04 -52.01
C GLY A 392 -1.61 -2.43 -51.25
N THR A 393 -2.19 -3.13 -50.28
CA THR A 393 -3.30 -2.62 -49.45
C THR A 393 -3.30 -3.22 -48.05
N ILE A 394 -3.81 -2.47 -47.06
CA ILE A 394 -3.99 -2.93 -45.67
C ILE A 394 -4.85 -4.20 -45.59
N LYS A 395 -5.84 -4.37 -46.48
CA LYS A 395 -6.65 -5.59 -46.51
C LYS A 395 -5.84 -6.82 -46.91
N SER A 396 -4.88 -6.67 -47.83
CA SER A 396 -3.96 -7.74 -48.20
C SER A 396 -3.01 -8.06 -47.04
N ALA A 397 -2.45 -7.02 -46.41
CA ALA A 397 -1.62 -7.16 -45.20
C ALA A 397 -2.36 -7.90 -44.08
N LYS A 398 -3.62 -7.56 -43.84
CA LYS A 398 -4.45 -8.25 -42.85
C LYS A 398 -4.61 -9.74 -43.15
N LYS A 399 -4.86 -10.12 -44.41
CA LYS A 399 -4.97 -11.54 -44.81
C LYS A 399 -3.65 -12.29 -44.66
N MET A 400 -2.52 -11.65 -44.98
CA MET A 400 -1.17 -12.21 -44.85
C MET A 400 -0.84 -12.47 -43.37
N VAL A 401 -1.14 -11.50 -42.49
CA VAL A 401 -0.98 -11.65 -41.04
C VAL A 401 -1.91 -12.72 -40.45
N GLU A 402 -3.16 -12.80 -40.91
CA GLU A 402 -4.11 -13.85 -40.47
C GLU A 402 -3.69 -15.27 -40.91
N ARG A 403 -2.91 -15.39 -41.99
CA ARG A 403 -2.34 -16.67 -42.46
C ARG A 403 -1.03 -17.05 -41.77
N GLU A 404 -0.45 -16.15 -40.97
CA GLU A 404 0.86 -16.35 -40.33
C GLU A 404 1.98 -16.65 -41.36
N ASP A 405 2.01 -15.93 -42.49
CA ASP A 405 3.02 -16.13 -43.55
C ASP A 405 4.46 -15.81 -43.04
N PRO A 406 5.52 -16.49 -43.53
CA PRO A 406 6.89 -16.32 -43.03
C PRO A 406 7.41 -14.88 -43.07
N ASP A 407 7.12 -14.13 -44.14
CA ASP A 407 7.53 -12.72 -44.30
C ASP A 407 7.00 -11.81 -43.18
N VAL A 408 5.88 -12.21 -42.54
CA VAL A 408 5.29 -11.49 -41.42
C VAL A 408 6.16 -11.63 -40.17
N PHE A 409 6.77 -12.80 -39.95
CA PHE A 409 7.66 -13.01 -38.81
C PHE A 409 8.98 -12.25 -38.97
N ASP A 410 9.50 -12.15 -40.20
CA ASP A 410 10.68 -11.32 -40.49
C ASP A 410 10.38 -9.83 -40.28
N ALA A 411 9.19 -9.37 -40.69
CA ALA A 411 8.74 -8.00 -40.40
C ALA A 411 8.53 -7.78 -38.89
N LEU A 412 8.01 -8.78 -38.17
CA LEU A 412 7.82 -8.71 -36.72
C LEU A 412 9.16 -8.60 -35.99
N ASP A 413 10.16 -9.41 -36.34
CA ASP A 413 11.47 -9.38 -35.69
C ASP A 413 12.16 -8.01 -35.86
N GLU A 414 12.03 -7.41 -37.05
CA GLU A 414 12.54 -6.05 -37.32
C GLU A 414 11.81 -4.97 -36.51
N VAL A 415 10.48 -5.09 -36.33
CA VAL A 415 9.68 -4.14 -35.54
C VAL A 415 9.97 -4.24 -34.04
N VAL A 416 10.21 -5.46 -33.56
CA VAL A 416 10.39 -5.78 -32.13
C VAL A 416 11.80 -5.43 -31.66
N ARG A 417 12.78 -5.40 -32.57
CA ARG A 417 14.16 -5.01 -32.29
C ARG A 417 14.23 -3.60 -31.69
N GLU A 418 14.91 -3.47 -30.55
CA GLU A 418 15.05 -2.21 -29.79
C GLU A 418 13.73 -1.58 -29.31
N TYR A 419 12.61 -2.30 -29.40
CA TYR A 419 11.34 -1.84 -28.88
C TYR A 419 11.24 -2.10 -27.37
N CYS A 420 10.81 -1.12 -26.57
CA CYS A 420 10.57 -1.33 -25.14
C CYS A 420 9.11 -1.75 -24.91
N ILE A 421 8.88 -2.80 -24.11
CA ILE A 421 7.56 -3.18 -23.61
C ILE A 421 7.51 -3.09 -22.09
N LEU A 422 6.31 -2.88 -21.53
CA LEU A 422 6.10 -2.83 -20.09
C LEU A 422 5.50 -4.15 -19.59
N LEU A 423 6.14 -4.76 -18.60
CA LEU A 423 5.60 -5.90 -17.87
C LEU A 423 5.02 -5.44 -16.54
N ASN A 424 3.84 -5.95 -16.19
CA ASN A 424 3.13 -5.62 -14.97
C ASN A 424 2.60 -6.88 -14.27
N ARG A 425 2.89 -7.01 -12.97
CA ARG A 425 2.25 -8.00 -12.10
C ARG A 425 1.20 -7.34 -11.20
N ALA A 426 -0.04 -7.80 -11.32
CA ALA A 426 -1.15 -7.33 -10.49
C ALA A 426 -1.32 -8.24 -9.26
N PRO A 427 -1.57 -7.69 -8.04
CA PRO A 427 -1.69 -6.26 -7.72
C PRO A 427 -0.34 -5.54 -7.61
N THR A 428 -0.24 -4.35 -8.20
CA THR A 428 0.95 -3.50 -8.13
C THR A 428 0.98 -2.74 -6.79
N LEU A 429 1.79 -3.21 -5.84
CA LEU A 429 1.90 -2.60 -4.50
C LEU A 429 2.95 -1.48 -4.42
N HIS A 430 4.00 -1.58 -5.24
CA HIS A 430 5.09 -0.61 -5.33
C HIS A 430 5.49 -0.36 -6.80
N ARG A 431 6.30 0.68 -7.06
CA ARG A 431 6.75 1.03 -8.43
C ARG A 431 7.39 -0.12 -9.21
N LEU A 432 8.19 -0.98 -8.56
CA LEU A 432 8.91 -2.08 -9.22
C LEU A 432 8.00 -3.21 -9.72
N GLY A 433 6.69 -3.14 -9.45
CA GLY A 433 5.71 -4.08 -10.00
C GLY A 433 5.36 -3.78 -11.47
N VAL A 434 5.89 -2.68 -12.02
CA VAL A 434 5.88 -2.36 -13.45
C VAL A 434 7.30 -1.98 -13.89
N GLN A 435 7.86 -2.70 -14.86
CA GLN A 435 9.18 -2.41 -15.42
C GLN A 435 9.18 -2.56 -16.93
N ALA A 436 10.12 -1.89 -17.59
CA ALA A 436 10.33 -1.98 -19.03
C ALA A 436 11.40 -3.03 -19.36
N PHE A 437 11.18 -3.75 -20.46
CA PHE A 437 12.05 -4.78 -21.01
C PHE A 437 12.07 -4.72 -22.52
N GLU A 438 13.12 -5.25 -23.12
CA GLU A 438 13.20 -5.54 -24.54
C GLU A 438 12.66 -6.96 -24.81
N PRO A 439 11.68 -7.12 -25.71
CA PRO A 439 11.11 -8.41 -26.05
C PRO A 439 12.04 -9.21 -26.97
N ILE A 440 12.25 -10.48 -26.62
CA ILE A 440 12.81 -11.52 -27.48
C ILE A 440 11.69 -12.44 -27.91
N LEU A 441 11.56 -12.69 -29.21
CA LEU A 441 10.54 -13.59 -29.74
C LEU A 441 10.86 -15.04 -29.37
N ILE A 442 9.94 -15.66 -28.65
CA ILE A 442 10.05 -17.07 -28.24
C ILE A 442 8.90 -17.90 -28.80
N GLU A 443 9.14 -19.21 -28.92
CA GLU A 443 8.11 -20.19 -29.22
C GLU A 443 7.23 -20.48 -27.99
N GLY A 444 5.99 -20.89 -28.23
CA GLY A 444 5.03 -21.23 -27.17
C GLY A 444 4.02 -20.12 -26.87
N LYS A 445 3.50 -20.11 -25.63
CA LYS A 445 2.43 -19.20 -25.18
C LYS A 445 2.72 -18.48 -23.86
N ALA A 446 3.75 -18.90 -23.13
CA ALA A 446 4.09 -18.33 -21.82
C ALA A 446 5.14 -17.23 -21.97
N ILE A 447 5.09 -16.22 -21.12
CA ILE A 447 6.08 -15.13 -21.09
C ILE A 447 7.30 -15.62 -20.29
N GLN A 448 8.50 -15.48 -20.83
CA GLN A 448 9.72 -15.75 -20.07
C GLN A 448 10.16 -14.50 -19.31
N LEU A 449 10.40 -14.67 -18.01
CA LEU A 449 10.86 -13.61 -17.12
C LEU A 449 12.28 -13.90 -16.61
N HIS A 450 13.08 -12.85 -16.51
CA HIS A 450 14.41 -12.93 -15.92
C HIS A 450 14.35 -13.25 -14.41
N PRO A 451 15.15 -14.20 -13.87
CA PRO A 451 15.02 -14.63 -12.48
C PRO A 451 15.37 -13.56 -11.44
N LEU A 452 16.28 -12.62 -11.74
CA LEU A 452 16.66 -11.57 -10.78
C LEU A 452 15.57 -10.51 -10.55
N VAL A 453 14.60 -10.38 -11.46
CA VAL A 453 13.48 -9.44 -11.28
C VAL A 453 12.29 -10.07 -10.55
N CYS A 454 12.31 -11.39 -10.28
CA CYS A 454 11.23 -12.06 -9.56
C CYS A 454 11.05 -11.52 -8.15
N THR A 455 12.13 -11.13 -7.47
CA THR A 455 12.07 -10.48 -6.15
C THR A 455 11.36 -9.12 -6.23
N ALA A 456 11.66 -8.34 -7.27
CA ALA A 456 11.04 -7.06 -7.54
C ALA A 456 9.55 -7.20 -7.87
N PHE A 457 9.15 -8.15 -8.72
CA PHE A 457 7.73 -8.40 -8.99
C PHE A 457 7.00 -9.15 -7.87
N ASN A 458 7.75 -9.70 -6.89
CA ASN A 458 7.30 -10.67 -5.92
C ASN A 458 6.59 -11.87 -6.60
N ALA A 459 7.13 -12.32 -7.73
CA ALA A 459 6.54 -13.29 -8.63
C ALA A 459 7.12 -14.69 -8.45
N ASP A 460 6.25 -15.69 -8.51
CA ASP A 460 6.62 -17.12 -8.44
C ASP A 460 6.19 -17.83 -9.73
N PHE A 461 6.72 -19.03 -9.99
CA PHE A 461 6.46 -19.79 -11.23
C PHE A 461 5.45 -20.94 -11.02
N ASP A 462 4.39 -20.71 -10.26
CA ASP A 462 3.35 -21.71 -9.92
C ASP A 462 2.03 -21.53 -10.70
N GLY A 463 2.01 -20.65 -11.69
CA GLY A 463 0.83 -20.31 -12.49
C GLY A 463 0.48 -18.81 -12.49
N ASP A 464 1.30 -17.99 -11.83
CA ASP A 464 1.23 -16.54 -11.89
C ASP A 464 1.20 -16.01 -13.32
N GLN A 465 0.53 -14.87 -13.48
CA GLN A 465 0.34 -14.23 -14.77
C GLN A 465 0.83 -12.79 -14.74
N MET A 466 1.45 -12.35 -15.82
CA MET A 466 1.85 -10.96 -16.01
C MET A 466 1.18 -10.37 -17.24
N ALA A 467 0.87 -9.08 -17.15
CA ALA A 467 0.35 -8.29 -18.24
C ALA A 467 1.48 -7.59 -19.00
N VAL A 468 1.34 -7.51 -20.32
CA VAL A 468 2.23 -6.81 -21.24
C VAL A 468 1.51 -5.57 -21.76
N HIS A 469 2.19 -4.43 -21.82
CA HIS A 469 1.70 -3.21 -22.45
C HIS A 469 2.73 -2.67 -23.44
N VAL A 470 2.28 -2.23 -24.61
CA VAL A 470 3.16 -1.65 -25.65
C VAL A 470 3.07 -0.13 -25.62
N PRO A 471 4.13 0.61 -25.25
CA PRO A 471 4.17 2.07 -25.37
C PRO A 471 4.21 2.46 -26.84
N LEU A 472 3.30 3.33 -27.29
CA LEU A 472 3.14 3.66 -28.72
C LEU A 472 3.86 4.95 -29.12
N SER A 473 3.76 6.01 -28.31
CA SER A 473 4.40 7.30 -28.64
C SER A 473 5.91 7.25 -28.42
N ILE A 474 6.64 8.09 -29.13
CA ILE A 474 8.11 8.15 -29.02
C ILE A 474 8.52 8.60 -27.61
N GLU A 475 7.78 9.55 -27.04
CA GLU A 475 8.01 10.04 -25.68
C GLU A 475 7.84 8.91 -24.65
N ALA A 476 6.78 8.10 -24.78
CA ALA A 476 6.54 6.97 -23.88
C ALA A 476 7.60 5.86 -24.02
N GLN A 477 8.11 5.63 -25.23
CA GLN A 477 9.21 4.68 -25.45
C GLN A 477 10.52 5.18 -24.83
N ILE A 478 10.85 6.47 -25.00
CA ILE A 478 12.02 7.09 -24.38
C ILE A 478 11.89 7.07 -22.85
N GLU A 479 10.72 7.44 -22.31
CA GLU A 479 10.44 7.40 -20.88
C GLU A 479 10.60 5.99 -20.31
N ALA A 480 10.03 4.99 -20.99
CA ALA A 480 10.17 3.58 -20.59
C ALA A 480 11.64 3.14 -20.57
N ARG A 481 12.43 3.54 -21.57
CA ARG A 481 13.85 3.19 -21.68
C ARG A 481 14.72 3.90 -20.62
N VAL A 482 14.46 5.17 -20.34
CA VAL A 482 15.27 5.99 -19.42
C VAL A 482 14.89 5.75 -17.96
N LEU A 483 13.59 5.67 -17.64
CA LEU A 483 13.12 5.61 -16.25
C LEU A 483 12.72 4.20 -15.82
N MET A 484 12.04 3.44 -16.68
CA MET A 484 11.39 2.19 -16.28
C MET A 484 12.19 0.92 -16.58
N MET A 485 13.30 1.02 -17.32
CA MET A 485 14.12 -0.13 -17.68
C MET A 485 14.59 -0.88 -16.43
N SER A 486 14.52 -2.21 -16.46
CA SER A 486 14.90 -3.06 -15.33
C SER A 486 16.35 -2.83 -14.87
N THR A 487 17.26 -2.51 -15.79
CA THR A 487 18.68 -2.21 -15.51
C THR A 487 18.89 -0.93 -14.71
N ASN A 488 17.95 0.01 -14.75
CA ASN A 488 18.06 1.28 -14.04
C ASN A 488 17.48 1.17 -12.63
N ASN A 489 16.54 0.22 -12.43
CA ASN A 489 15.81 0.03 -11.18
C ASN A 489 16.41 -1.11 -10.34
N ILE A 490 17.61 -0.88 -9.81
CA ILE A 490 18.42 -1.86 -9.06
C ILE A 490 18.11 -1.84 -7.57
N LEU A 491 17.91 -0.64 -7.00
CA LEU A 491 17.77 -0.42 -5.58
C LEU A 491 16.30 -0.38 -5.14
N SER A 492 16.11 -0.62 -3.86
CA SER A 492 14.84 -0.46 -3.17
C SER A 492 14.55 1.01 -2.89
N PRO A 493 13.36 1.53 -3.26
CA PRO A 493 13.00 2.90 -2.94
C PRO A 493 12.78 3.15 -1.44
N ALA A 494 12.67 2.09 -0.62
CA ALA A 494 12.39 2.21 0.80
C ALA A 494 13.67 2.43 1.64
N ASN A 495 14.78 1.77 1.27
CA ASN A 495 16.00 1.72 2.07
C ASN A 495 17.30 1.85 1.26
N GLY A 496 17.25 1.86 -0.07
CA GLY A 496 18.43 1.96 -0.91
C GLY A 496 19.26 0.69 -1.04
N ASP A 497 18.80 -0.44 -0.49
CA ASP A 497 19.46 -1.73 -0.68
C ASP A 497 19.19 -2.29 -2.09
N PRO A 498 20.13 -3.05 -2.69
CA PRO A 498 19.88 -3.71 -3.96
C PRO A 498 18.79 -4.77 -3.83
N ILE A 499 17.82 -4.74 -4.76
CA ILE A 499 16.72 -5.72 -4.87
C ILE A 499 17.07 -6.86 -5.82
N ILE A 500 17.86 -6.57 -6.87
CA ILE A 500 18.31 -7.53 -7.88
C ILE A 500 19.43 -8.46 -7.36
N VAL A 501 19.30 -8.91 -6.13
CA VAL A 501 20.26 -9.81 -5.49
C VAL A 501 19.96 -11.25 -5.94
N PRO A 502 21.00 -12.05 -6.26
CA PRO A 502 20.85 -13.49 -6.44
C PRO A 502 20.01 -14.12 -5.32
N SER A 503 19.13 -15.04 -5.70
CA SER A 503 18.25 -15.73 -4.74
C SER A 503 18.23 -17.23 -5.00
N GLN A 504 17.81 -17.98 -3.98
CA GLN A 504 17.59 -19.43 -4.04
C GLN A 504 18.82 -20.16 -4.61
N ASP A 505 18.64 -20.88 -5.71
CA ASP A 505 19.64 -21.78 -6.31
C ASP A 505 20.91 -21.04 -6.73
N ILE A 506 20.80 -19.78 -7.18
CA ILE A 506 21.97 -18.98 -7.58
C ILE A 506 22.90 -18.78 -6.38
N VAL A 507 22.33 -18.44 -5.21
CA VAL A 507 23.08 -18.28 -3.96
C VAL A 507 23.70 -19.62 -3.55
N LEU A 508 22.93 -20.70 -3.64
CA LEU A 508 23.39 -22.02 -3.25
C LEU A 508 24.58 -22.50 -4.09
N GLY A 509 24.56 -22.25 -5.41
CA GLY A 509 25.67 -22.58 -6.32
C GLY A 509 26.94 -21.80 -6.01
N ILE A 510 26.82 -20.49 -5.75
CA ILE A 510 27.98 -19.64 -5.39
C ILE A 510 28.50 -19.99 -3.99
N TYR A 511 27.60 -20.25 -3.05
CA TYR A 511 27.95 -20.70 -1.70
C TYR A 511 28.72 -22.03 -1.76
N TYR A 512 28.21 -23.01 -2.50
CA TYR A 512 28.92 -24.28 -2.73
C TYR A 512 30.31 -24.03 -3.31
N MET A 513 30.41 -23.25 -4.38
CA MET A 513 31.67 -22.91 -5.04
C MET A 513 32.71 -22.28 -4.11
N THR A 514 32.29 -21.44 -3.17
CA THR A 514 33.21 -20.68 -2.29
C THR A 514 33.57 -21.38 -0.98
N ARG A 515 32.97 -22.54 -0.70
CA ARG A 515 33.30 -23.38 0.45
C ARG A 515 34.62 -24.12 0.26
N GLU A 516 35.33 -24.27 1.36
CA GLU A 516 36.54 -25.08 1.47
C GLU A 516 36.19 -26.48 1.96
N LYS A 517 36.95 -27.47 1.48
CA LYS A 517 36.83 -28.86 1.92
C LYS A 517 38.24 -29.41 2.17
N PRO A 518 38.54 -29.85 3.41
CA PRO A 518 39.84 -30.46 3.71
C PRO A 518 40.05 -31.77 2.96
N PHE A 519 41.31 -32.14 2.74
CA PHE A 519 41.74 -33.40 2.10
C PHE A 519 41.30 -33.57 0.64
N CYS A 520 41.21 -32.45 -0.09
CA CYS A 520 40.83 -32.46 -1.50
C CYS A 520 42.03 -32.55 -2.45
N LYS A 521 41.76 -32.88 -3.71
CA LYS A 521 42.80 -32.95 -4.74
C LYS A 521 43.41 -31.56 -4.97
N GLY A 522 44.72 -31.46 -4.81
CA GLY A 522 45.48 -30.23 -5.06
C GLY A 522 45.53 -29.24 -3.90
N GLU A 523 45.14 -29.66 -2.69
CA GLU A 523 45.31 -28.89 -1.46
C GLU A 523 46.78 -28.49 -1.21
N GLY A 524 46.99 -27.26 -0.75
CA GLY A 524 48.30 -26.70 -0.39
C GLY A 524 49.20 -26.33 -1.59
N LYS A 525 48.70 -26.46 -2.84
CA LYS A 525 49.45 -26.05 -4.03
C LYS A 525 49.56 -24.53 -4.13
N VAL A 526 50.67 -24.08 -4.72
CA VAL A 526 51.01 -22.67 -4.93
C VAL A 526 50.97 -22.36 -6.41
N PHE A 527 50.27 -21.29 -6.79
CA PHE A 527 50.08 -20.85 -8.17
C PHE A 527 50.56 -19.42 -8.40
N SER A 528 51.06 -19.16 -9.60
CA SER A 528 51.65 -17.87 -9.99
C SER A 528 50.62 -16.81 -10.38
N ASN A 529 49.46 -17.22 -10.90
CA ASN A 529 48.37 -16.34 -11.32
C ASN A 529 47.01 -17.08 -11.37
N PRO A 530 45.87 -16.36 -11.40
CA PRO A 530 44.53 -16.97 -11.52
C PRO A 530 44.34 -17.84 -12.77
N GLY A 531 44.97 -17.51 -13.90
CA GLY A 531 44.88 -18.29 -15.13
C GLY A 531 45.49 -19.69 -15.01
N GLU A 532 46.57 -19.83 -14.23
CA GLU A 532 47.18 -21.13 -13.93
C GLU A 532 46.24 -22.02 -13.10
N VAL A 533 45.52 -21.41 -12.14
CA VAL A 533 44.48 -22.10 -11.36
C VAL A 533 43.37 -22.61 -12.28
N ARG A 534 42.93 -21.79 -13.25
CA ARG A 534 41.92 -22.17 -14.24
C ARG A 534 42.36 -23.37 -15.08
N ILE A 535 43.58 -23.34 -15.60
CA ILE A 535 44.16 -24.45 -16.38
C ILE A 535 44.21 -25.73 -15.54
N ALA A 536 44.67 -25.64 -14.29
CA ALA A 536 44.79 -26.79 -13.41
C ALA A 536 43.42 -27.36 -12.97
N TYR A 537 42.40 -26.51 -12.83
CA TYR A 537 41.02 -26.92 -12.60
C TYR A 537 40.43 -27.62 -13.84
N ASP A 538 40.58 -27.03 -15.02
CA ASP A 538 40.07 -27.58 -16.29
C ASP A 538 40.77 -28.91 -16.64
N ALA A 539 42.03 -29.10 -16.23
CA ALA A 539 42.78 -30.35 -16.35
C ALA A 539 42.36 -31.43 -15.32
N GLY A 540 41.47 -31.13 -14.37
CA GLY A 540 41.01 -32.06 -13.34
C GLY A 540 42.05 -32.35 -12.24
N VAL A 541 43.08 -31.51 -12.12
CA VAL A 541 44.18 -31.66 -11.14
C VAL A 541 43.84 -30.99 -9.82
N LEU A 542 42.98 -29.98 -9.84
CA LEU A 542 42.45 -29.26 -8.68
C LEU A 542 40.97 -29.60 -8.46
N ASP A 543 40.59 -29.75 -7.19
CA ASP A 543 39.18 -29.73 -6.79
C ASP A 543 38.68 -28.28 -6.60
N LEU A 544 37.36 -28.08 -6.71
CA LEU A 544 36.71 -26.77 -6.57
C LEU A 544 36.92 -26.19 -5.16
N HIS A 545 36.90 -27.06 -4.15
CA HIS A 545 36.98 -26.72 -2.74
C HIS A 545 38.39 -26.79 -2.16
N ALA A 546 39.41 -27.06 -2.99
CA ALA A 546 40.79 -27.19 -2.54
C ALA A 546 41.32 -25.84 -2.04
N ALA A 547 41.94 -25.84 -0.85
CA ALA A 547 42.68 -24.70 -0.31
C ALA A 547 44.02 -24.55 -1.05
N ILE A 548 44.26 -23.37 -1.63
CA ILE A 548 45.41 -23.07 -2.47
C ILE A 548 46.02 -21.72 -2.11
N LYS A 549 47.28 -21.50 -2.49
CA LYS A 549 47.93 -20.18 -2.41
C LYS A 549 48.12 -19.65 -3.82
N VAL A 550 47.59 -18.46 -4.10
CA VAL A 550 47.72 -17.85 -5.43
C VAL A 550 48.20 -16.42 -5.30
N ARG A 551 49.04 -15.98 -6.24
CA ARG A 551 49.46 -14.57 -6.31
C ARG A 551 48.40 -13.74 -7.04
N ILE A 552 47.79 -12.79 -6.34
CA ILE A 552 46.80 -11.82 -6.86
C ILE A 552 47.32 -10.43 -6.55
N ASN A 553 47.38 -9.55 -7.56
CA ASN A 553 47.86 -8.16 -7.43
C ASN A 553 49.26 -8.03 -6.77
N GLY A 554 50.12 -9.05 -6.94
CA GLY A 554 51.48 -9.07 -6.39
C GLY A 554 51.61 -9.72 -5.01
N GLU A 555 50.50 -9.97 -4.30
CA GLU A 555 50.49 -10.59 -2.98
C GLU A 555 50.09 -12.06 -3.03
N LEU A 556 50.70 -12.88 -2.17
CA LEU A 556 50.34 -14.30 -2.05
C LEU A 556 49.17 -14.45 -1.07
N GLN A 557 47.99 -14.78 -1.60
CA GLN A 557 46.74 -14.87 -0.84
C GLN A 557 46.34 -16.34 -0.65
N GLU A 558 45.88 -16.68 0.56
CA GLU A 558 45.29 -18.00 0.86
C GLU A 558 43.80 -17.99 0.48
N THR A 559 43.39 -18.91 -0.40
CA THR A 559 42.04 -18.93 -0.96
C THR A 559 41.64 -20.33 -1.43
N THR A 560 40.48 -20.47 -2.06
CA THR A 560 40.03 -21.71 -2.68
C THR A 560 39.96 -21.59 -4.20
N THR A 561 40.07 -22.72 -4.92
CA THR A 561 39.93 -22.75 -6.39
C THR A 561 38.64 -22.05 -6.84
N GLY A 562 37.51 -22.33 -6.19
CA GLY A 562 36.24 -21.70 -6.52
C GLY A 562 36.17 -20.20 -6.28
N ARG A 563 36.83 -19.65 -5.24
CA ARG A 563 36.90 -18.19 -5.04
C ARG A 563 37.71 -17.50 -6.14
N VAL A 564 38.77 -18.15 -6.64
CA VAL A 564 39.56 -17.63 -7.78
C VAL A 564 38.75 -17.65 -9.08
N LEU A 565 37.99 -18.72 -9.33
CA LEU A 565 37.09 -18.78 -10.49
C LEU A 565 35.96 -17.73 -10.41
N LEU A 566 35.48 -17.41 -9.20
CA LEU A 566 34.53 -16.34 -8.98
C LEU A 566 35.16 -14.94 -9.14
N TYR A 567 36.45 -14.81 -8.89
CA TYR A 567 37.16 -13.53 -9.07
C TYR A 567 37.21 -13.08 -10.54
N GLU A 568 37.23 -14.00 -11.50
CA GLU A 568 37.25 -13.68 -12.94
C GLU A 568 36.06 -12.81 -13.40
N ILE A 569 34.93 -12.85 -12.69
CA ILE A 569 33.75 -12.06 -13.05
C ILE A 569 33.70 -10.69 -12.38
N LEU A 570 34.55 -10.45 -11.37
CA LEU A 570 34.56 -9.23 -10.58
C LEU A 570 35.05 -8.04 -11.44
N PRO A 571 34.42 -6.86 -11.36
CA PRO A 571 34.96 -5.64 -11.94
C PRO A 571 36.35 -5.30 -11.38
N GLU A 572 37.26 -4.82 -12.24
CA GLU A 572 38.64 -4.47 -11.86
C GLU A 572 38.74 -3.43 -10.72
N SER A 573 37.69 -2.61 -10.55
CA SER A 573 37.62 -1.59 -9.50
C SER A 573 37.42 -2.13 -8.08
N LEU A 574 37.07 -3.42 -7.93
CA LEU A 574 36.77 -4.00 -6.62
C LEU A 574 37.91 -4.90 -6.11
N PRO A 575 38.23 -4.85 -4.81
CA PRO A 575 39.29 -5.67 -4.24
C PRO A 575 38.90 -7.14 -4.13
N PHE A 576 39.89 -8.04 -4.26
CA PHE A 576 39.70 -9.49 -4.15
C PHE A 576 39.21 -9.92 -2.76
N GLU A 577 39.52 -9.16 -1.71
CA GLU A 577 39.10 -9.43 -0.33
C GLU A 577 37.58 -9.57 -0.18
N LEU A 578 36.80 -8.85 -1.00
CA LEU A 578 35.33 -8.96 -1.02
C LEU A 578 34.84 -10.34 -1.47
N MET A 579 35.65 -11.08 -2.23
CA MET A 579 35.35 -12.42 -2.72
C MET A 579 36.08 -13.53 -1.93
N ASN A 580 37.09 -13.19 -1.13
CA ASN A 580 37.85 -14.20 -0.37
C ASN A 580 37.15 -14.64 0.93
N LYS A 581 35.85 -14.93 0.85
CA LYS A 581 35.02 -15.41 1.96
C LYS A 581 33.96 -16.38 1.44
N VAL A 582 33.31 -17.10 2.35
CA VAL A 582 32.15 -17.92 2.00
C VAL A 582 31.00 -16.99 1.65
N MET A 583 30.50 -17.08 0.43
CA MET A 583 29.51 -16.13 -0.10
C MET A 583 28.11 -16.62 0.26
N THR A 584 27.54 -16.10 1.36
CA THR A 584 26.11 -16.29 1.65
C THR A 584 25.28 -15.21 0.95
N LYS A 585 23.94 -15.30 1.04
CA LYS A 585 23.03 -14.27 0.54
C LYS A 585 23.35 -12.87 1.06
N LYS A 586 23.81 -12.74 2.31
CA LYS A 586 24.13 -11.45 2.93
C LYS A 586 25.38 -10.83 2.30
N GLU A 587 26.43 -11.63 2.13
CA GLU A 587 27.68 -11.18 1.50
C GLU A 587 27.47 -10.87 0.03
N LEU A 588 26.65 -11.64 -0.70
CA LEU A 588 26.29 -11.33 -2.09
C LEU A 588 25.53 -10.00 -2.21
N ARG A 589 24.61 -9.71 -1.28
CA ARG A 589 23.94 -8.40 -1.23
C ARG A 589 24.95 -7.28 -1.01
N SER A 590 25.85 -7.44 -0.06
CA SER A 590 26.91 -6.46 0.22
C SER A 590 27.82 -6.26 -1.00
N LEU A 591 28.21 -7.33 -1.69
CA LEU A 591 29.00 -7.25 -2.92
C LEU A 591 28.31 -6.45 -4.03
N VAL A 592 27.01 -6.68 -4.25
CA VAL A 592 26.23 -5.93 -5.26
C VAL A 592 26.11 -4.46 -4.85
N ASN A 593 25.95 -4.16 -3.56
CA ASN A 593 25.87 -2.80 -3.06
C ASN A 593 27.20 -2.04 -3.25
N GLU A 594 28.32 -2.66 -2.86
CA GLU A 594 29.65 -2.08 -3.09
C GLU A 594 29.93 -1.90 -4.57
N SER A 595 29.58 -2.87 -5.41
CA SER A 595 29.69 -2.72 -6.86
C SER A 595 28.90 -1.53 -7.40
N TYR A 596 27.67 -1.32 -6.91
CA TYR A 596 26.83 -0.21 -7.34
C TYR A 596 27.46 1.15 -7.00
N ARG A 597 28.03 1.25 -5.80
CA ARG A 597 28.65 2.47 -5.28
C ARG A 597 29.98 2.80 -5.96
N THR A 598 30.87 1.82 -6.13
CA THR A 598 32.23 2.05 -6.64
C THR A 598 32.32 1.93 -8.16
N ALA A 599 31.67 0.93 -8.75
CA ALA A 599 31.82 0.56 -10.17
C ALA A 599 30.68 1.10 -11.07
N GLY A 600 29.61 1.62 -10.47
CA GLY A 600 28.45 2.19 -11.14
C GLY A 600 27.48 1.16 -11.74
N ILE A 601 26.31 1.65 -12.18
CA ILE A 601 25.14 0.87 -12.60
C ILE A 601 25.49 -0.21 -13.62
N LYS A 602 26.20 0.14 -14.71
CA LYS A 602 26.49 -0.77 -15.82
C LYS A 602 27.32 -1.98 -15.38
N SER A 603 28.38 -1.73 -14.61
CA SER A 603 29.28 -2.77 -14.11
C SER A 603 28.54 -3.71 -13.15
N THR A 604 27.65 -3.16 -12.30
CA THR A 604 26.83 -3.94 -11.37
C THR A 604 25.83 -4.85 -12.09
N VAL A 605 25.18 -4.36 -13.15
CA VAL A 605 24.26 -5.18 -13.96
C VAL A 605 25.00 -6.35 -14.61
N ILE A 606 26.18 -6.10 -15.18
CA ILE A 606 27.00 -7.14 -15.80
C ILE A 606 27.44 -8.16 -14.74
N LEU A 607 27.85 -7.70 -13.56
CA LEU A 607 28.21 -8.56 -12.45
C LEU A 607 27.02 -9.44 -12.01
N ALA A 608 25.83 -8.86 -11.88
CA ALA A 608 24.62 -9.57 -11.49
C ALA A 608 24.23 -10.67 -12.50
N ASP A 609 24.28 -10.38 -13.81
CA ASP A 609 24.03 -11.37 -14.86
C ASP A 609 25.07 -12.50 -14.85
N ARG A 610 26.36 -12.18 -14.66
CA ARG A 610 27.42 -13.19 -14.56
C ARG A 610 27.31 -14.05 -13.31
N LEU A 611 26.95 -13.46 -12.16
CA LEU A 611 26.69 -14.18 -10.92
C LEU A 611 25.53 -15.17 -11.09
N LYS A 612 24.47 -14.77 -11.80
CA LYS A 612 23.36 -15.66 -12.17
C LYS A 612 23.85 -16.85 -13.01
N ASP A 613 24.58 -16.60 -14.10
CA ASP A 613 25.07 -17.63 -15.02
C ASP A 613 25.97 -18.65 -14.29
N ILE A 614 26.92 -18.17 -13.48
CA ILE A 614 27.81 -19.01 -12.66
C ILE A 614 27.03 -19.77 -11.59
N GLY A 615 26.15 -19.09 -10.87
CA GLY A 615 25.37 -19.69 -9.79
C GLY A 615 24.52 -20.87 -10.27
N TYR A 616 23.82 -20.75 -11.41
CA TYR A 616 23.06 -21.87 -11.96
C TYR A 616 23.94 -23.04 -12.42
N LYS A 617 25.09 -22.74 -13.05
CA LYS A 617 26.03 -23.76 -13.48
C LYS A 617 26.54 -24.59 -12.30
N TYR A 618 27.05 -23.94 -11.25
CA TYR A 618 27.60 -24.64 -10.10
C TYR A 618 26.52 -25.21 -9.18
N ALA A 619 25.32 -24.64 -9.12
CA ALA A 619 24.18 -25.26 -8.46
C ALA A 619 23.84 -26.62 -9.11
N THR A 620 23.82 -26.68 -10.44
CA THR A 620 23.58 -27.92 -11.19
C THR A 620 24.68 -28.96 -10.93
N ILE A 621 25.96 -28.54 -10.96
CA ILE A 621 27.11 -29.44 -10.72
C ILE A 621 27.12 -29.96 -9.28
N SER A 622 26.68 -29.14 -8.31
CA SER A 622 26.71 -29.51 -6.89
C SER A 622 25.88 -30.75 -6.57
N GLY A 623 24.85 -31.06 -7.37
CA GLY A 623 23.99 -32.23 -7.17
C GLY A 623 23.25 -32.23 -5.83
N ILE A 624 23.08 -31.06 -5.20
CA ILE A 624 22.42 -30.93 -3.90
C ILE A 624 20.98 -31.46 -4.00
N SER A 625 20.62 -32.33 -3.06
CA SER A 625 19.32 -32.97 -2.98
C SER A 625 18.86 -33.05 -1.52
N ILE A 626 17.57 -33.26 -1.29
CA ILE A 626 17.01 -33.44 0.05
C ILE A 626 16.59 -34.90 0.20
N ALA A 627 17.26 -35.63 1.09
CA ALA A 627 16.88 -36.98 1.48
C ALA A 627 16.43 -37.05 2.95
N MET A 628 15.62 -38.06 3.30
CA MET A 628 15.22 -38.30 4.70
C MET A 628 16.42 -38.50 5.64
N LYS A 629 17.55 -39.00 5.12
CA LYS A 629 18.79 -39.18 5.88
C LYS A 629 19.41 -37.85 6.33
N ASP A 630 19.23 -36.79 5.54
CA ASP A 630 19.82 -35.48 5.80
C ASP A 630 19.15 -34.77 6.99
N MET A 631 17.90 -35.13 7.30
CA MET A 631 17.11 -34.56 8.40
C MET A 631 17.51 -35.14 9.78
N LYS A 632 18.76 -34.98 10.22
CA LYS A 632 19.28 -35.58 11.47
C LYS A 632 18.52 -35.08 12.71
N ILE A 633 17.93 -36.01 13.46
CA ILE A 633 17.26 -35.74 14.74
C ILE A 633 18.34 -35.62 15.83
N PRO A 634 18.31 -34.58 16.69
CA PRO A 634 19.34 -34.38 17.69
C PRO A 634 19.34 -35.51 18.73
N SER A 635 20.51 -36.04 19.06
CA SER A 635 20.66 -37.17 19.98
C SER A 635 20.18 -36.86 21.41
N LYS A 636 20.30 -35.60 21.84
CA LYS A 636 19.88 -35.13 23.16
C LYS A 636 18.39 -34.77 23.26
N LYS A 637 17.62 -34.94 22.18
CA LYS A 637 16.20 -34.53 22.13
C LYS A 637 15.38 -35.12 23.27
N GLU A 638 15.43 -36.44 23.44
CA GLU A 638 14.62 -37.14 24.44
C GLU A 638 14.94 -36.67 25.86
N LYS A 639 16.22 -36.44 26.16
CA LYS A 639 16.66 -35.91 27.46
C LYS A 639 16.07 -34.52 27.75
N ILE A 640 16.10 -33.62 26.78
CA ILE A 640 15.56 -32.26 26.93
C ILE A 640 14.03 -32.31 27.15
N ILE A 641 13.34 -33.22 26.47
CA ILE A 641 11.89 -33.39 26.63
C ILE A 641 11.57 -33.96 28.03
N GLU A 642 12.31 -34.97 28.49
CA GLU A 642 12.13 -35.53 29.84
C GLU A 642 12.40 -34.50 30.94
N GLU A 643 13.43 -33.66 30.79
CA GLU A 643 13.72 -32.54 31.70
C GLU A 643 12.54 -31.55 31.74
N ALA A 644 12.03 -31.15 30.57
CA ALA A 644 10.89 -30.24 30.47
C ALA A 644 9.61 -30.82 31.09
N GLU A 645 9.30 -32.09 30.84
CA GLU A 645 8.13 -32.77 31.43
C GLU A 645 8.23 -32.87 32.94
N ASN A 646 9.43 -33.08 33.49
CA ASN A 646 9.65 -33.13 34.93
C ASN A 646 9.49 -31.75 35.58
N GLU A 647 9.96 -30.68 34.94
CA GLU A 647 9.72 -29.31 35.42
C GLU A 647 8.23 -28.94 35.39
N VAL A 648 7.50 -29.32 34.33
CA VAL A 648 6.05 -29.12 34.26
C VAL A 648 5.32 -29.89 35.36
N LYS A 649 5.73 -31.13 35.68
CA LYS A 649 5.16 -31.88 36.82
C LYS A 649 5.37 -31.17 38.16
N LYS A 650 6.56 -30.61 38.41
CA LYS A 650 6.82 -29.82 39.63
C LYS A 650 5.88 -28.61 39.73
N ILE A 651 5.59 -27.95 38.61
CA ILE A 651 4.64 -26.83 38.56
C ILE A 651 3.21 -27.31 38.80
N ASP A 652 2.82 -28.46 38.24
CA ASP A 652 1.51 -29.06 38.51
C ASP A 652 1.34 -29.45 39.99
N ASP A 653 2.40 -29.93 40.64
CA ASP A 653 2.41 -30.22 42.07
C ASP A 653 2.31 -28.91 42.90
N GLN A 654 3.00 -27.84 42.49
CA GLN A 654 2.88 -26.52 43.12
C GLN A 654 1.46 -25.95 42.98
N TYR A 655 0.83 -26.13 41.84
CA TYR A 655 -0.56 -25.72 41.61
C TYR A 655 -1.52 -26.55 42.49
N SER A 656 -1.33 -27.87 42.53
CA SER A 656 -2.16 -28.78 43.32
C SER A 656 -2.01 -28.55 44.84
N SER A 657 -0.87 -28.03 45.28
CA SER A 657 -0.61 -27.61 46.67
C SER A 657 -1.03 -26.16 46.98
N GLY A 658 -1.55 -25.42 45.99
CA GLY A 658 -2.05 -24.06 46.16
C GLY A 658 -0.97 -22.97 46.25
N LEU A 659 0.27 -23.26 45.84
CA LEU A 659 1.39 -22.31 45.87
C LEU A 659 1.37 -21.32 44.70
N ILE A 660 0.74 -21.68 43.59
CA ILE A 660 0.66 -20.87 42.37
C ILE A 660 -0.78 -20.83 41.83
N THR A 661 -1.11 -19.77 41.11
CA THR A 661 -2.40 -19.61 40.44
C THR A 661 -2.45 -20.32 39.08
N GLU A 662 -3.65 -20.52 38.52
CA GLU A 662 -3.84 -21.15 37.20
C GLU A 662 -3.17 -20.33 36.07
N GLY A 663 -3.26 -19.01 36.14
CA GLY A 663 -2.63 -18.12 35.16
C GLY A 663 -1.10 -18.17 35.21
N GLU A 664 -0.52 -18.24 36.41
CA GLU A 664 0.93 -18.40 36.60
C GLU A 664 1.41 -19.77 36.11
N LYS A 665 0.66 -20.84 36.44
CA LYS A 665 0.92 -22.19 35.90
C LYS A 665 0.96 -22.15 34.37
N TYR A 666 -0.07 -21.59 33.74
CA TYR A 666 -0.14 -21.50 32.28
C TYR A 666 1.08 -20.79 31.68
N ASN A 667 1.44 -19.62 32.20
CA ASN A 667 2.58 -18.85 31.71
C ASN A 667 3.91 -19.59 31.89
N LYS A 668 4.14 -20.22 33.05
CA LYS A 668 5.38 -20.98 33.32
C LYS A 668 5.49 -22.22 32.43
N VAL A 669 4.39 -22.96 32.22
CA VAL A 669 4.38 -24.13 31.34
C VAL A 669 4.70 -23.74 29.89
N VAL A 670 4.09 -22.65 29.40
CA VAL A 670 4.37 -22.12 28.06
C VAL A 670 5.83 -21.71 27.91
N ASP A 671 6.42 -21.10 28.93
CA ASP A 671 7.82 -20.66 28.90
C ASP A 671 8.80 -21.84 28.86
N ILE A 672 8.61 -22.85 29.71
CA ILE A 672 9.42 -24.08 29.73
C ILE A 672 9.42 -24.75 28.35
N TRP A 673 8.24 -24.91 27.74
CA TRP A 673 8.14 -25.53 26.43
C TRP A 673 8.75 -24.67 25.32
N THR A 674 8.69 -23.34 25.44
CA THR A 674 9.34 -22.41 24.51
C THR A 674 10.86 -22.54 24.59
N GLN A 675 11.42 -22.53 25.80
CA GLN A 675 12.86 -22.69 26.04
C GLN A 675 13.36 -24.06 25.58
N SER A 676 12.62 -25.13 25.89
CA SER A 676 12.94 -26.49 25.47
C SER A 676 12.95 -26.63 23.95
N THR A 677 12.00 -25.99 23.28
CA THR A 677 11.90 -25.94 21.81
C THR A 677 13.13 -25.25 21.19
N GLU A 678 13.62 -24.16 21.79
CA GLU A 678 14.80 -23.42 21.32
C GLU A 678 16.12 -24.18 21.59
N ASN A 679 16.22 -24.86 22.74
CA ASN A 679 17.35 -25.71 23.09
C ASN A 679 17.50 -26.87 22.10
N ILE A 680 16.38 -27.55 21.76
CA ILE A 680 16.35 -28.62 20.75
C ILE A 680 16.75 -28.08 19.37
N ALA A 681 16.27 -26.89 18.99
CA ALA A 681 16.62 -26.27 17.71
C ALA A 681 18.12 -25.96 17.61
N SER A 682 18.69 -25.41 18.69
CA SER A 682 20.11 -25.06 18.76
C SER A 682 21.01 -26.30 18.70
N GLU A 683 20.66 -27.36 19.44
CA GLU A 683 21.43 -28.61 19.42
C GLU A 683 21.33 -29.32 18.07
N MET A 684 20.15 -29.33 17.44
CA MET A 684 19.95 -29.86 16.09
C MET A 684 20.88 -29.18 15.07
N ILE A 685 20.93 -27.85 15.07
CA ILE A 685 21.81 -27.11 14.14
C ILE A 685 23.27 -27.45 14.43
N ARG A 686 23.67 -27.53 15.69
CA ARG A 686 25.04 -27.86 16.08
C ARG A 686 25.46 -29.25 15.60
N GLU A 687 24.63 -30.27 15.79
CA GLU A 687 24.91 -31.63 15.31
C GLU A 687 24.88 -31.74 13.77
N MET A 688 24.04 -30.94 13.10
CA MET A 688 23.98 -30.91 11.63
C MET A 688 25.15 -30.17 11.00
N ALA A 689 25.71 -29.16 11.69
CA ALA A 689 26.78 -28.31 11.22
C ALA A 689 28.15 -29.00 11.23
N VAL A 690 28.33 -30.04 12.04
CA VAL A 690 29.62 -30.73 12.20
C VAL A 690 29.57 -32.13 11.57
N GLU A 691 30.63 -32.46 10.84
CA GLU A 691 30.88 -33.81 10.32
C GLU A 691 32.30 -34.24 10.73
N GLU A 692 32.43 -35.46 11.25
CA GLU A 692 33.74 -36.04 11.57
C GLU A 692 34.31 -36.72 10.33
N ILE A 693 35.42 -36.21 9.81
CA ILE A 693 36.21 -36.88 8.78
C ILE A 693 37.50 -37.43 9.37
N VAL A 694 37.96 -38.55 8.81
CA VAL A 694 39.19 -39.23 9.25
C VAL A 694 40.34 -38.76 8.36
N ASP A 695 41.38 -38.21 8.97
CA ASP A 695 42.62 -37.83 8.30
C ASP A 695 43.38 -39.07 7.79
N LYS A 696 44.34 -38.88 6.87
CA LYS A 696 45.28 -39.91 6.40
C LYS A 696 46.06 -40.58 7.54
N ASN A 697 46.14 -39.94 8.71
CA ASN A 697 46.76 -40.46 9.93
C ASN A 697 45.76 -41.07 10.95
N ASN A 698 44.53 -41.40 10.55
CA ASN A 698 43.46 -41.93 11.41
C ASN A 698 43.01 -41.01 12.57
N GLN A 699 43.33 -39.71 12.53
CA GLN A 699 42.79 -38.74 13.48
C GLN A 699 41.45 -38.21 13.00
N LYS A 700 40.48 -38.12 13.91
CA LYS A 700 39.16 -37.54 13.64
C LYS A 700 39.25 -36.02 13.71
N ILE A 701 38.93 -35.34 12.61
CA ILE A 701 38.86 -33.89 12.55
C ILE A 701 37.40 -33.51 12.33
N SER A 702 36.89 -32.61 13.17
CA SER A 702 35.57 -32.03 13.01
C SER A 702 35.61 -30.95 11.94
N VAL A 703 34.92 -31.17 10.83
CA VAL A 703 34.77 -30.19 9.75
C VAL A 703 33.34 -29.69 9.64
N THR A 704 33.16 -28.56 8.97
CA THR A 704 31.81 -28.10 8.61
C THR A 704 31.16 -29.10 7.67
N SER A 705 29.97 -29.54 8.02
CA SER A 705 29.18 -30.54 7.32
C SER A 705 28.79 -30.10 5.90
N PHE A 706 28.79 -31.07 4.98
CA PHE A 706 28.26 -30.89 3.62
C PHE A 706 26.81 -31.38 3.49
N ASN A 707 26.08 -31.49 4.60
CA ASN A 707 24.66 -31.79 4.58
C ASN A 707 23.86 -30.73 3.80
N SER A 708 23.08 -31.17 2.81
CA SER A 708 22.27 -30.31 1.95
C SER A 708 21.34 -29.36 2.70
N ILE A 709 20.65 -29.85 3.74
CA ILE A 709 19.69 -29.05 4.52
C ILE A 709 20.42 -27.95 5.29
N PHE A 710 21.57 -28.30 5.89
CA PHE A 710 22.42 -27.33 6.55
C PHE A 710 22.91 -26.27 5.55
N MET A 711 23.42 -26.68 4.39
CA MET A 711 23.88 -25.77 3.34
C MET A 711 22.79 -24.82 2.84
N MET A 712 21.57 -25.31 2.62
CA MET A 712 20.44 -24.47 2.18
C MET A 712 20.12 -23.37 3.18
N SER A 713 20.17 -23.68 4.49
CA SER A 713 19.93 -22.69 5.52
C SER A 713 21.12 -21.77 5.78
N ASP A 714 22.34 -22.30 5.85
CA ASP A 714 23.54 -21.52 6.15
C ASP A 714 23.85 -20.52 5.03
N SER A 715 23.67 -20.94 3.78
CA SER A 715 23.77 -20.04 2.61
C SER A 715 22.72 -18.93 2.59
N GLY A 716 21.62 -19.08 3.34
CA GLY A 716 20.45 -18.20 3.27
C GLY A 716 19.67 -18.31 1.95
N ALA A 717 19.91 -19.36 1.15
CA ALA A 717 19.19 -19.62 -0.10
C ALA A 717 17.72 -19.92 0.16
N ARG A 718 17.45 -20.88 1.05
CA ARG A 718 16.10 -21.25 1.49
C ARG A 718 16.17 -22.06 2.78
N GLY A 719 15.26 -21.79 3.71
CA GLY A 719 15.23 -22.46 5.02
C GLY A 719 15.45 -21.46 6.14
N SER A 720 14.57 -21.49 7.14
CA SER A 720 14.79 -20.81 8.41
C SER A 720 15.13 -21.82 9.51
N LYS A 721 15.71 -21.34 10.61
CA LYS A 721 15.93 -22.15 11.82
C LYS A 721 14.61 -22.82 12.28
N ASP A 722 13.50 -22.08 12.25
CA ASP A 722 12.17 -22.61 12.59
C ASP A 722 11.71 -23.74 11.65
N GLN A 723 11.96 -23.63 10.35
CA GLN A 723 11.59 -24.67 9.38
C GLN A 723 12.40 -25.95 9.61
N MET A 724 13.71 -25.82 9.85
CA MET A 724 14.55 -26.98 10.17
C MET A 724 14.13 -27.61 11.50
N ARG A 725 13.79 -26.79 12.50
CA ARG A 725 13.28 -27.26 13.80
C ARG A 725 12.04 -28.12 13.62
N GLN A 726 11.10 -27.71 12.78
CA GLN A 726 9.88 -28.50 12.51
C GLN A 726 10.18 -29.82 11.76
N LEU A 727 11.22 -29.85 10.92
CA LEU A 727 11.59 -31.05 10.15
C LEU A 727 12.25 -32.12 11.02
N ALA A 728 13.23 -31.75 11.85
CA ALA A 728 14.08 -32.71 12.56
C ALA A 728 14.17 -32.50 14.09
N GLY A 729 13.76 -31.35 14.61
CA GLY A 729 13.73 -31.07 16.04
C GLY A 729 12.39 -31.46 16.66
N MET A 730 11.52 -30.47 16.83
CA MET A 730 10.12 -30.63 17.27
C MET A 730 9.26 -29.51 16.67
N ARG A 731 7.95 -29.73 16.57
CA ARG A 731 7.05 -28.69 16.06
C ARG A 731 6.77 -27.60 17.09
N GLY A 732 6.67 -27.94 18.37
CA GLY A 732 6.52 -26.99 19.48
C GLY A 732 5.07 -26.60 19.77
N LEU A 733 4.89 -25.43 20.39
CA LEU A 733 3.59 -24.89 20.83
C LEU A 733 2.79 -24.29 19.67
N MET A 734 1.46 -24.52 19.69
CA MET A 734 0.53 -24.03 18.66
C MET A 734 -0.45 -23.00 19.23
N ALA A 735 -0.87 -22.05 18.39
CA ALA A 735 -1.88 -21.06 18.76
C ALA A 735 -3.31 -21.54 18.40
N LYS A 736 -4.26 -21.29 19.31
CA LYS A 736 -5.70 -21.40 19.06
C LYS A 736 -6.15 -20.27 18.11
N PRO A 737 -7.34 -20.39 17.47
CA PRO A 737 -7.90 -19.30 16.67
C PRO A 737 -8.18 -18.01 17.46
N SER A 738 -8.29 -18.10 18.80
CA SER A 738 -8.38 -16.96 19.72
C SER A 738 -7.06 -16.20 19.89
N GLY A 739 -5.92 -16.81 19.55
CA GLY A 739 -4.58 -16.28 19.78
C GLY A 739 -3.89 -16.83 21.03
N GLU A 740 -4.62 -17.52 21.91
CA GLU A 740 -4.03 -18.21 23.06
C GLU A 740 -3.15 -19.38 22.63
N ILE A 741 -2.06 -19.61 23.34
CA ILE A 741 -1.18 -20.75 23.11
C ILE A 741 -1.79 -22.00 23.76
N ILE A 742 -1.74 -23.13 23.07
CA ILE A 742 -2.16 -24.43 23.60
C ILE A 742 -1.03 -24.94 24.49
N GLU A 743 -1.33 -25.21 25.75
CA GLU A 743 -0.38 -25.70 26.76
C GLU A 743 0.27 -27.05 26.39
N THR A 744 -0.44 -27.89 25.63
CA THR A 744 0.08 -29.17 25.15
C THR A 744 0.93 -28.97 23.89
N PRO A 745 2.26 -29.19 23.95
CA PRO A 745 3.13 -29.03 22.80
C PRO A 745 3.04 -30.22 21.83
N ILE A 746 3.54 -30.02 20.61
CA ILE A 746 3.82 -31.10 19.66
C ILE A 746 5.32 -31.42 19.74
N THR A 747 5.66 -32.49 20.48
CA THR A 747 7.03 -32.99 20.68
C THR A 747 7.61 -33.69 19.45
N SER A 748 6.74 -34.24 18.61
CA SER A 748 7.12 -34.92 17.36
C SER A 748 7.51 -33.92 16.26
N ASN A 749 8.35 -34.37 15.32
CA ASN A 749 8.72 -33.62 14.12
C ASN A 749 8.15 -34.27 12.83
N PHE A 750 8.34 -33.64 11.67
CA PHE A 750 7.84 -34.19 10.40
C PHE A 750 8.54 -35.48 9.97
N ARG A 751 9.80 -35.70 10.35
CA ARG A 751 10.53 -36.95 10.06
C ARG A 751 9.99 -38.14 10.86
N GLU A 752 9.65 -37.92 12.13
CA GLU A 752 9.06 -38.91 13.03
C GLU A 752 7.58 -39.18 12.70
N GLY A 753 6.89 -38.18 12.16
CA GLY A 753 5.46 -38.20 11.90
C GLY A 753 4.65 -37.61 13.07
N LEU A 754 3.41 -37.22 12.78
CA LEU A 754 2.51 -36.63 13.77
C LEU A 754 1.37 -37.60 14.09
N THR A 755 0.99 -37.67 15.37
CA THR A 755 -0.23 -38.38 15.77
C THR A 755 -1.47 -37.63 15.27
N VAL A 756 -2.62 -38.30 15.21
CA VAL A 756 -3.89 -37.70 14.76
C VAL A 756 -4.25 -36.46 15.59
N LEU A 757 -4.03 -36.51 16.91
CA LEU A 757 -4.31 -35.39 17.82
C LEU A 757 -3.36 -34.21 17.56
N GLN A 758 -2.04 -34.46 17.46
CA GLN A 758 -1.06 -33.41 17.17
C GLN A 758 -1.32 -32.77 15.79
N TYR A 759 -1.64 -33.58 14.78
CA TYR A 759 -2.01 -33.08 13.47
C TYR A 759 -3.26 -32.19 13.54
N PHE A 760 -4.32 -32.65 14.22
CA PHE A 760 -5.56 -31.89 14.41
C PHE A 760 -5.31 -30.55 15.11
N ILE A 761 -4.54 -30.54 16.21
CA ILE A 761 -4.14 -29.32 16.91
C ILE A 761 -3.44 -28.34 15.96
N SER A 762 -2.53 -28.84 15.11
CA SER A 762 -1.82 -28.01 14.13
C SER A 762 -2.72 -27.37 13.07
N THR A 763 -3.88 -27.99 12.77
CA THR A 763 -4.81 -27.46 11.76
C THR A 763 -5.49 -26.17 12.19
N HIS A 764 -5.68 -25.95 13.51
CA HIS A 764 -6.31 -24.74 14.01
C HIS A 764 -5.49 -23.48 13.70
N GLY A 765 -4.19 -23.50 14.02
CA GLY A 765 -3.27 -22.41 13.71
C GLY A 765 -3.12 -22.20 12.20
N ALA A 766 -2.95 -23.28 11.43
CA ALA A 766 -2.82 -23.21 9.98
C ALA A 766 -4.06 -22.61 9.28
N ARG A 767 -5.26 -23.04 9.69
CA ARG A 767 -6.51 -22.52 9.12
C ARG A 767 -6.73 -21.06 9.47
N LYS A 768 -6.41 -20.65 10.70
CA LYS A 768 -6.47 -19.25 11.13
C LYS A 768 -5.49 -18.39 10.33
N GLY A 769 -4.26 -18.86 10.14
CA GLY A 769 -3.25 -18.21 9.31
C GLY A 769 -3.73 -17.97 7.89
N LEU A 770 -4.25 -19.01 7.22
CA LEU A 770 -4.80 -18.91 5.86
C LEU A 770 -6.01 -17.96 5.76
N ALA A 771 -6.93 -18.02 6.73
CA ALA A 771 -8.09 -17.13 6.75
C ALA A 771 -7.70 -15.66 6.97
N ASP A 772 -6.74 -15.41 7.86
CA ASP A 772 -6.24 -14.06 8.14
C ASP A 772 -5.48 -13.49 6.93
N THR A 773 -4.66 -14.29 6.25
CA THR A 773 -4.02 -13.88 4.99
C THR A 773 -5.06 -13.44 3.96
N ALA A 774 -6.14 -14.20 3.79
CA ALA A 774 -7.18 -13.88 2.82
C ALA A 774 -7.97 -12.59 3.17
N LEU A 775 -8.24 -12.35 4.47
CA LEU A 775 -9.05 -11.21 4.91
C LEU A 775 -8.23 -9.92 5.09
N LYS A 776 -7.05 -9.99 5.72
CA LYS A 776 -6.25 -8.81 6.09
C LYS A 776 -5.56 -8.15 4.91
N THR A 777 -5.26 -8.90 3.84
CA THR A 777 -4.68 -8.34 2.61
C THR A 777 -5.51 -7.20 2.03
N ALA A 778 -6.85 -7.29 2.12
CA ALA A 778 -7.75 -6.23 1.67
C ALA A 778 -7.62 -4.94 2.48
N ASN A 779 -7.33 -5.04 3.78
CA ASN A 779 -7.19 -3.89 4.68
C ASN A 779 -5.88 -3.14 4.42
N SER A 780 -4.76 -3.87 4.26
CA SER A 780 -3.45 -3.27 3.96
C SER A 780 -3.45 -2.57 2.60
N GLY A 781 -4.04 -3.19 1.58
CA GLY A 781 -4.23 -2.55 0.27
C GLY A 781 -5.13 -1.30 0.33
N TYR A 782 -6.17 -1.32 1.17
CA TYR A 782 -7.04 -0.16 1.38
C TYR A 782 -6.33 0.99 2.12
N LEU A 783 -5.49 0.67 3.11
CA LEU A 783 -4.64 1.63 3.81
C LEU A 783 -3.65 2.29 2.84
N THR A 784 -2.94 1.50 2.04
CA THR A 784 -2.00 1.98 1.02
C THR A 784 -2.67 3.00 0.11
N ARG A 785 -3.87 2.69 -0.37
CA ARG A 785 -4.64 3.63 -1.19
C ARG A 785 -4.97 4.94 -0.46
N ARG A 786 -5.35 4.88 0.82
CA ARG A 786 -5.61 6.09 1.62
C ARG A 786 -4.33 6.90 1.83
N LEU A 787 -3.19 6.25 2.00
CA LEU A 787 -1.90 6.93 2.11
C LEU A 787 -1.57 7.65 0.80
N VAL A 788 -1.75 7.01 -0.36
CA VAL A 788 -1.58 7.65 -1.67
C VAL A 788 -2.55 8.82 -1.84
N ASP A 789 -3.84 8.65 -1.50
CA ASP A 789 -4.86 9.71 -1.60
C ASP A 789 -4.47 10.97 -0.77
N VAL A 790 -3.70 10.81 0.32
CA VAL A 790 -3.24 11.93 1.18
C VAL A 790 -1.87 12.47 0.74
N ALA A 791 -0.97 11.61 0.26
CA ALA A 791 0.41 11.97 -0.01
C ALA A 791 0.70 12.35 -1.47
N GLN A 792 -0.21 12.10 -2.41
CA GLN A 792 0.04 12.32 -3.86
C GLN A 792 0.48 13.75 -4.24
N ASP A 793 0.09 14.76 -3.45
CA ASP A 793 0.43 16.17 -3.73
C ASP A 793 1.86 16.54 -3.27
N ALA A 794 2.55 15.63 -2.57
CA ALA A 794 3.92 15.81 -2.13
C ALA A 794 4.90 15.44 -3.26
N ILE A 795 5.32 16.45 -4.00
CA ILE A 795 6.25 16.40 -5.14
C ILE A 795 7.44 17.32 -4.85
N ILE A 796 8.63 16.99 -5.36
CA ILE A 796 9.78 17.91 -5.28
C ILE A 796 9.58 19.06 -6.27
N THR A 797 9.48 20.29 -5.77
CA THR A 797 9.14 21.47 -6.61
C THR A 797 10.25 22.51 -6.68
N GLU A 798 11.10 22.60 -5.66
CA GLU A 798 12.20 23.55 -5.57
C GLU A 798 13.46 22.90 -4.97
N GLU A 799 14.62 23.54 -5.13
CA GLU A 799 15.87 23.00 -4.57
C GLU A 799 15.96 23.23 -3.05
N ASP A 800 15.72 24.46 -2.61
CA ASP A 800 15.85 24.85 -1.21
C ASP A 800 14.73 25.81 -0.80
N CYS A 801 14.03 25.51 0.31
CA CYS A 801 13.03 26.40 0.90
C CYS A 801 13.61 27.47 1.83
N GLY A 802 14.92 27.42 2.13
CA GLY A 802 15.60 28.35 3.04
C GLY A 802 15.26 28.18 4.53
N THR A 803 14.62 27.08 4.92
CA THR A 803 14.27 26.84 6.33
C THR A 803 15.52 26.70 7.20
N LEU A 804 15.53 27.41 8.32
CA LEU A 804 16.54 27.26 9.39
C LEU A 804 16.08 26.28 10.47
N ASP A 805 14.96 25.58 10.23
CA ASP A 805 14.39 24.63 11.17
C ASP A 805 14.59 23.19 10.71
N GLY A 806 14.89 22.31 11.65
CA GLY A 806 15.26 20.93 11.40
C GLY A 806 15.10 20.09 12.66
N ILE A 807 15.23 18.78 12.50
CA ILE A 807 14.98 17.80 13.56
C ILE A 807 16.30 17.24 14.11
N TRP A 808 16.32 16.96 15.40
CA TRP A 808 17.38 16.17 16.02
C TRP A 808 17.13 14.69 15.75
N VAL A 809 18.15 14.00 15.25
CA VAL A 809 18.15 12.56 15.04
C VAL A 809 19.15 11.91 15.97
N GLU A 810 18.67 10.92 16.73
CA GLU A 810 19.37 10.17 17.78
C GLU A 810 19.28 8.66 17.46
N PRO A 811 20.11 7.78 18.05
CA PRO A 811 19.95 6.35 17.87
C PRO A 811 18.60 5.89 18.45
N LEU A 812 17.98 4.88 17.85
CA LEU A 812 16.73 4.32 18.37
C LEU A 812 17.07 3.27 19.42
N VAL A 813 16.80 3.59 20.69
CA VAL A 813 17.04 2.69 21.83
C VAL A 813 15.70 2.21 22.38
N GLU A 814 15.50 0.90 22.47
CA GLU A 814 14.30 0.28 23.07
C GLU A 814 14.76 -0.80 24.06
N GLY A 815 14.36 -0.69 25.33
CA GLY A 815 14.74 -1.67 26.35
C GLY A 815 16.24 -1.78 26.67
N GLY A 816 17.05 -0.78 26.28
CA GLY A 816 18.51 -0.80 26.46
C GLY A 816 19.29 -1.37 25.27
N GLU A 817 18.61 -1.90 24.25
CA GLU A 817 19.22 -2.33 23.00
C GLU A 817 19.15 -1.19 21.96
N ILE A 818 20.26 -0.92 21.28
CA ILE A 818 20.29 0.01 20.15
C ILE A 818 19.75 -0.72 18.93
N LEU A 819 18.48 -0.47 18.59
CA LEU A 819 17.83 -1.07 17.42
C LEU A 819 18.37 -0.49 16.11
N GLN A 820 18.63 0.82 16.08
CA GLN A 820 19.20 1.52 14.93
C GLN A 820 20.24 2.53 15.39
N ARG A 821 21.41 2.48 14.73
CA ARG A 821 22.48 3.45 14.95
C ARG A 821 22.13 4.80 14.32
N VAL A 822 22.83 5.84 14.76
CA VAL A 822 22.67 7.20 14.20
C VAL A 822 23.00 7.20 12.71
N GLY A 823 24.09 6.51 12.31
CA GLY A 823 24.55 6.46 10.92
C GLY A 823 23.50 5.98 9.93
N GLU A 824 22.75 4.93 10.29
CA GLU A 824 21.67 4.40 9.45
C GLU A 824 20.51 5.40 9.25
N ARG A 825 20.25 6.25 10.25
CA ARG A 825 19.13 7.22 10.22
C ARG A 825 19.47 8.50 9.48
N ILE A 826 20.74 8.91 9.50
CA ILE A 826 21.21 10.15 8.87
C ILE A 826 21.67 9.97 7.42
N LEU A 827 21.92 8.73 6.98
CA LEU A 827 22.41 8.44 5.63
C LEU A 827 21.50 9.05 4.55
N GLY A 828 22.10 9.81 3.62
CA GLY A 828 21.40 10.47 2.51
C GLY A 828 20.53 11.66 2.94
N ARG A 829 20.64 12.11 4.20
CA ARG A 829 20.00 13.35 4.68
C ARG A 829 20.96 14.52 4.55
N VAL A 830 20.40 15.72 4.66
CA VAL A 830 21.16 16.97 4.56
C VAL A 830 21.33 17.56 5.96
N ALA A 831 22.57 17.87 6.33
CA ALA A 831 22.88 18.52 7.60
C ALA A 831 22.32 19.95 7.62
N LEU A 832 21.72 20.37 8.73
CA LEU A 832 21.25 21.75 8.88
C LEU A 832 22.37 22.69 9.32
N GLU A 833 23.24 22.21 10.20
CA GLU A 833 24.34 22.94 10.83
C GLU A 833 25.69 22.26 10.53
N ASP A 834 26.77 23.00 10.69
CA ASP A 834 28.13 22.47 10.59
C ASP A 834 28.37 21.45 11.72
N VAL A 835 28.75 20.22 11.36
CA VAL A 835 29.04 19.14 12.31
C VAL A 835 30.56 19.08 12.51
N HIS A 836 31.00 19.33 13.74
CA HIS A 836 32.40 19.27 14.14
C HIS A 836 32.69 18.03 14.98
N ASP A 837 33.89 17.49 14.86
CA ASP A 837 34.41 16.50 15.81
C ASP A 837 34.60 17.17 17.18
N PRO A 838 33.99 16.63 18.26
CA PRO A 838 34.09 17.20 19.60
C PRO A 838 35.51 17.18 20.20
N VAL A 839 36.43 16.35 19.68
CA VAL A 839 37.79 16.19 20.20
C VAL A 839 38.79 17.05 19.42
N THR A 840 38.82 16.89 18.10
CA THR A 840 39.79 17.58 17.22
C THR A 840 39.32 18.99 16.85
N GLY A 841 38.01 19.24 16.85
CA GLY A 841 37.40 20.47 16.33
C GLY A 841 37.29 20.49 14.80
N ASP A 842 37.73 19.43 14.12
CA ASP A 842 37.70 19.34 12.67
C ASP A 842 36.26 19.31 12.15
N LEU A 843 36.02 20.00 11.04
CA LEU A 843 34.72 20.05 10.39
C LEU A 843 34.49 18.74 9.62
N LEU A 844 33.52 17.94 10.07
CA LEU A 844 33.16 16.66 9.46
C LEU A 844 32.17 16.84 8.31
N VAL A 845 31.12 17.66 8.51
CA VAL A 845 30.06 17.90 7.52
C VAL A 845 29.67 19.37 7.54
N ARG A 846 29.56 20.01 6.37
CA ARG A 846 29.08 21.39 6.27
C ARG A 846 27.55 21.48 6.35
N ALA A 847 27.06 22.63 6.79
CA ALA A 847 25.65 22.99 6.69
C ALA A 847 25.18 22.91 5.23
N ASN A 848 23.98 22.35 5.03
CA ASN A 848 23.38 22.04 3.74
C ASN A 848 24.13 21.01 2.87
N GLU A 849 25.07 20.27 3.44
CA GLU A 849 25.75 19.18 2.75
C GLU A 849 25.02 17.84 2.96
N GLU A 850 25.01 16.99 1.93
CA GLU A 850 24.52 15.62 2.04
C GLU A 850 25.49 14.76 2.89
N ILE A 851 24.90 13.96 3.78
CA ILE A 851 25.61 12.98 4.60
C ILE A 851 25.71 11.67 3.81
N ASP A 852 26.87 11.46 3.19
CA ASP A 852 27.26 10.24 2.48
C ASP A 852 27.82 9.17 3.43
N GLU A 853 28.06 7.96 2.92
CA GLU A 853 28.56 6.84 3.70
C GLU A 853 29.93 7.11 4.37
N GLN A 854 30.80 7.89 3.73
CA GLN A 854 32.12 8.22 4.30
C GLN A 854 31.98 9.19 5.48
N LYS A 855 31.11 10.18 5.35
CA LYS A 855 30.75 11.10 6.45
C LYS A 855 30.03 10.38 7.57
N VAL A 856 29.16 9.41 7.27
CA VAL A 856 28.54 8.56 8.29
C VAL A 856 29.62 7.85 9.11
N MET A 857 30.62 7.22 8.46
CA MET A 857 31.73 6.59 9.18
C MET A 857 32.49 7.60 10.04
N ALA A 858 32.82 8.78 9.49
CA ALA A 858 33.50 9.83 10.24
C ALA A 858 32.69 10.31 11.47
N ILE A 859 31.38 10.41 11.35
CA ILE A 859 30.45 10.77 12.43
C ILE A 859 30.38 9.69 13.51
N GLU A 860 30.31 8.42 13.10
CA GLU A 860 30.28 7.28 14.02
C GLU A 860 31.62 7.14 14.76
N ASP A 861 32.75 7.31 14.07
CA ASP A 861 34.10 7.27 14.64
C ASP A 861 34.34 8.42 15.63
N ALA A 862 33.80 9.62 15.33
CA ALA A 862 33.78 10.75 16.26
C ALA A 862 32.88 10.51 17.49
N GLY A 863 32.00 9.50 17.45
CA GLY A 863 31.09 9.14 18.53
C GLY A 863 29.99 10.19 18.76
N ILE A 864 29.51 10.83 17.69
CA ILE A 864 28.44 11.83 17.77
C ILE A 864 27.09 11.13 17.85
N GLU A 865 26.37 11.32 18.96
CA GLU A 865 25.10 10.63 19.22
C GLU A 865 23.88 11.34 18.62
N ARG A 866 23.96 12.64 18.33
CA ARG A 866 22.83 13.41 17.82
C ARG A 866 23.24 14.44 16.79
N ILE A 867 22.49 14.52 15.71
CA ILE A 867 22.74 15.47 14.60
C ILE A 867 21.44 16.17 14.24
N ARG A 868 21.55 17.47 13.92
CA ARG A 868 20.46 18.27 13.41
C ARG A 868 20.41 18.20 11.88
N ILE A 869 19.36 17.60 11.36
CA ILE A 869 19.16 17.44 9.91
C ILE A 869 17.96 18.24 9.41
N ARG A 870 17.96 18.53 8.12
CA ARG A 870 16.77 19.03 7.41
C ARG A 870 15.73 17.93 7.29
N SER A 871 14.45 18.31 7.34
CA SER A 871 13.33 17.36 7.31
C SER A 871 12.21 17.85 6.43
N VAL A 872 11.48 16.90 5.85
CA VAL A 872 10.23 17.14 5.11
C VAL A 872 9.18 17.80 6.01
N LEU A 873 9.20 17.56 7.32
CA LEU A 873 8.23 18.13 8.27
C LEU A 873 8.46 19.63 8.53
N THR A 874 9.71 20.09 8.45
CA THR A 874 10.09 21.50 8.70
C THR A 874 10.24 22.30 7.40
N CYS A 875 9.85 21.69 6.27
CA CYS A 875 9.90 22.30 4.95
C CYS A 875 8.89 23.45 4.82
N GLN A 876 9.35 24.61 4.34
CA GLN A 876 8.51 25.82 4.20
C GLN A 876 7.94 26.02 2.79
N THR A 877 8.21 25.08 1.87
CA THR A 877 7.64 25.08 0.52
C THR A 877 6.11 25.07 0.58
N LYS A 878 5.44 26.02 -0.11
CA LYS A 878 3.97 26.15 -0.08
C LYS A 878 3.24 25.01 -0.78
N SER A 879 3.85 24.47 -1.83
CA SER A 879 3.26 23.41 -2.67
C SER A 879 4.37 22.43 -3.04
N GLY A 880 4.34 21.25 -2.42
CA GLY A 880 5.40 20.25 -2.55
C GLY A 880 6.46 20.36 -1.46
N ILE A 881 7.65 19.84 -1.75
CA ILE A 881 8.77 19.70 -0.82
C ILE A 881 10.05 20.18 -1.52
N CYS A 882 10.98 20.74 -0.75
CA CYS A 882 12.30 21.13 -1.24
C CYS A 882 13.25 19.94 -1.37
N ARG A 883 14.14 19.95 -2.37
CA ARG A 883 15.16 18.91 -2.60
C ARG A 883 16.02 18.67 -1.36
N ASN A 884 16.52 19.73 -0.73
CA ASN A 884 17.39 19.65 0.45
C ASN A 884 16.67 19.09 1.69
N CYS A 885 15.37 19.29 1.78
CA CYS A 885 14.53 18.83 2.89
C CYS A 885 14.28 17.32 2.82
N TYR A 886 14.30 16.76 1.61
CA TYR A 886 14.17 15.34 1.36
C TYR A 886 15.54 14.62 1.40
N GLY A 887 16.52 15.14 0.64
CA GLY A 887 17.87 14.60 0.52
C GLY A 887 18.07 13.69 -0.69
N ARG A 888 18.56 12.47 -0.45
CA ARG A 888 18.88 11.46 -1.45
C ARG A 888 17.64 10.71 -1.93
N ASP A 889 17.56 10.41 -3.22
CA ASP A 889 16.66 9.38 -3.74
C ASP A 889 17.29 8.00 -3.53
N LEU A 890 16.63 7.20 -2.69
CA LEU A 890 17.08 5.85 -2.35
C LEU A 890 16.96 4.87 -3.53
N ALA A 891 16.13 5.15 -4.54
CA ALA A 891 15.98 4.25 -5.69
C ALA A 891 17.15 4.29 -6.67
N HIS A 892 17.82 5.44 -6.80
CA HIS A 892 18.91 5.65 -7.76
C HIS A 892 20.23 6.11 -7.10
N GLY A 893 20.22 6.36 -5.80
CA GLY A 893 21.43 6.69 -5.04
C GLY A 893 22.03 8.07 -5.34
N HIS A 894 21.31 8.98 -5.98
CA HIS A 894 21.70 10.38 -6.18
C HIS A 894 20.71 11.32 -5.48
N HIS A 895 21.04 12.60 -5.36
CA HIS A 895 20.10 13.61 -4.89
C HIS A 895 18.78 13.59 -5.68
N VAL A 896 17.65 13.73 -4.98
CA VAL A 896 16.31 13.65 -5.60
C VAL A 896 16.12 14.67 -6.72
N ASN A 897 15.44 14.31 -7.81
CA ASN A 897 15.20 15.20 -8.94
C ASN A 897 13.96 16.08 -8.72
N ILE A 898 13.94 17.27 -9.33
CA ILE A 898 12.74 18.12 -9.36
C ILE A 898 11.68 17.43 -10.22
N GLY A 899 10.46 17.34 -9.70
CA GLY A 899 9.34 16.62 -10.31
C GLY A 899 9.11 15.21 -9.76
N GLU A 900 9.99 14.68 -8.90
CA GLU A 900 9.82 13.34 -8.34
C GLU A 900 8.62 13.29 -7.36
N ALA A 901 7.74 12.31 -7.55
CA ALA A 901 6.53 12.13 -6.75
C ALA A 901 6.81 11.38 -5.43
N VAL A 902 7.60 12.00 -4.55
CA VAL A 902 8.08 11.40 -3.30
C VAL A 902 6.95 10.93 -2.37
N GLY A 903 5.80 11.60 -2.38
CA GLY A 903 4.65 11.20 -1.56
C GLY A 903 4.03 9.86 -1.98
N VAL A 904 3.97 9.59 -3.29
CA VAL A 904 3.50 8.29 -3.81
C VAL A 904 4.51 7.20 -3.49
N ILE A 905 5.81 7.49 -3.64
CA ILE A 905 6.89 6.57 -3.29
C ILE A 905 6.83 6.21 -1.81
N ALA A 906 6.70 7.20 -0.92
CA ALA A 906 6.59 6.98 0.52
C ALA A 906 5.36 6.14 0.89
N ALA A 907 4.19 6.43 0.30
CA ALA A 907 2.97 5.66 0.54
C ALA A 907 3.12 4.19 0.11
N GLN A 908 3.79 3.92 -1.00
CA GLN A 908 4.10 2.57 -1.48
C GLN A 908 5.11 1.86 -0.57
N SER A 909 6.20 2.54 -0.20
CA SER A 909 7.25 2.01 0.68
C SER A 909 6.74 1.65 2.08
N ILE A 910 5.62 2.23 2.53
CA ILE A 910 4.94 1.83 3.77
C ILE A 910 3.90 0.73 3.49
N GLY A 911 3.11 0.87 2.42
CA GLY A 911 1.98 0.01 2.13
C GLY A 911 2.37 -1.41 1.71
N GLU A 912 3.45 -1.53 0.93
CA GLU A 912 3.91 -2.82 0.41
C GLU A 912 4.46 -3.73 1.52
N PRO A 913 5.40 -3.29 2.39
CA PRO A 913 5.87 -4.13 3.48
C PRO A 913 4.76 -4.48 4.46
N GLY A 914 3.84 -3.54 4.75
CA GLY A 914 2.67 -3.82 5.59
C GLY A 914 1.78 -4.93 5.04
N THR A 915 1.58 -4.95 3.72
CA THR A 915 0.84 -6.03 3.05
C THR A 915 1.64 -7.34 3.07
N GLN A 916 2.95 -7.30 2.81
CA GLN A 916 3.80 -8.51 2.86
C GLN A 916 3.88 -9.13 4.26
N LEU A 917 4.05 -8.31 5.31
CA LEU A 917 4.09 -8.77 6.70
C LEU A 917 2.79 -9.46 7.08
N THR A 918 1.64 -8.87 6.71
CA THR A 918 0.33 -9.53 6.96
C THR A 918 0.15 -10.85 6.21
N MET A 919 0.87 -11.10 5.11
CA MET A 919 0.89 -12.41 4.47
C MET A 919 1.90 -13.36 5.14
N ARG A 920 3.18 -12.95 5.29
CA ARG A 920 4.28 -13.82 5.75
C ARG A 920 4.17 -14.24 7.22
N THR A 921 3.83 -13.31 8.12
CA THR A 921 3.83 -13.59 9.57
C THR A 921 2.77 -14.62 9.97
N PHE A 922 1.67 -14.69 9.21
CA PHE A 922 0.52 -15.56 9.55
C PHE A 922 0.51 -16.90 8.82
N HIS A 923 1.25 -17.05 7.72
CA HIS A 923 1.53 -18.38 7.15
C HIS A 923 2.36 -19.26 8.09
N ILE A 924 3.17 -18.63 8.94
CA ILE A 924 3.95 -19.30 10.00
C ILE A 924 3.08 -19.52 11.27
N GLY A 925 1.84 -19.03 11.28
CA GLY A 925 0.90 -18.99 12.41
C GLY A 925 0.45 -20.33 13.01
N GLY A 926 1.13 -21.43 12.66
CA GLY A 926 1.11 -22.66 13.44
C GLY A 926 1.95 -22.54 14.72
N THR A 927 3.16 -21.97 14.66
CA THR A 927 4.10 -21.93 15.80
C THR A 927 4.11 -20.58 16.50
N ALA A 928 3.87 -20.58 17.81
CA ALA A 928 4.03 -19.38 18.64
C ALA A 928 5.48 -19.32 19.15
N SER A 929 6.22 -18.29 18.75
CA SER A 929 7.54 -17.96 19.31
C SER A 929 7.38 -16.63 20.04
N LYS A 930 7.19 -16.65 21.37
CA LYS A 930 7.26 -15.42 22.16
C LYS A 930 8.74 -15.03 22.24
N ARG A 931 9.09 -13.75 22.03
CA ARG A 931 10.45 -13.27 22.36
C ARG A 931 10.62 -13.53 23.86
N VAL A 932 11.70 -14.24 24.22
CA VAL A 932 12.11 -14.38 25.62
C VAL A 932 12.36 -12.97 26.14
N GLU A 933 11.60 -12.54 27.15
CA GLU A 933 11.89 -11.26 27.80
C GLU A 933 13.22 -11.40 28.51
N GLN A 934 14.16 -10.50 28.20
CA GLN A 934 15.48 -10.54 28.80
C GLN A 934 15.36 -10.22 30.29
N SER A 935 15.80 -11.19 31.09
CA SER A 935 15.92 -11.08 32.54
C SER A 935 17.30 -10.60 32.98
N THR A 936 18.25 -10.39 32.05
CA THR A 936 19.66 -10.08 32.37
C THR A 936 20.26 -9.00 31.46
N ILE A 937 21.21 -8.24 32.00
CA ILE A 937 22.04 -7.26 31.27
C ILE A 937 23.49 -7.74 31.24
N GLN A 938 24.14 -7.61 30.08
CA GLN A 938 25.55 -7.97 29.85
C GLN A 938 26.26 -6.84 29.08
N PRO A 939 27.54 -6.53 29.39
CA PRO A 939 28.32 -5.51 28.71
C PRO A 939 28.86 -6.03 27.38
N ILE A 940 29.01 -5.14 26.39
CA ILE A 940 29.59 -5.48 25.08
C ILE A 940 31.09 -5.17 25.08
N ASN A 941 31.50 -4.09 25.76
CA ASN A 941 32.87 -3.62 25.84
C ASN A 941 33.51 -3.90 27.21
N GLU A 942 34.85 -4.02 27.22
CA GLU A 942 35.63 -4.04 28.46
C GLU A 942 35.65 -2.66 29.12
N GLY A 943 35.55 -2.60 30.44
CA GLY A 943 35.66 -1.34 31.17
C GLY A 943 35.30 -1.45 32.65
N ASN A 944 35.32 -0.31 33.33
CA ASN A 944 34.98 -0.21 34.74
C ASN A 944 33.53 0.23 34.92
N VAL A 945 32.79 -0.49 35.74
CA VAL A 945 31.40 -0.17 36.09
C VAL A 945 31.37 1.11 36.92
N LYS A 946 30.43 2.00 36.62
CA LYS A 946 30.13 3.20 37.40
C LYS A 946 28.64 3.33 37.61
N PHE A 947 28.22 3.40 38.87
CA PHE A 947 26.83 3.62 39.22
C PHE A 947 26.46 5.10 39.07
N VAL A 948 25.48 5.38 38.23
CA VAL A 948 24.96 6.73 37.98
C VAL A 948 23.59 6.84 38.63
N ARG A 949 23.54 7.56 39.75
CA ARG A 949 22.31 7.78 40.54
C ARG A 949 21.64 6.46 40.97
N LEU A 950 22.38 5.36 41.10
CA LEU A 950 21.87 4.06 41.53
C LEU A 950 21.80 4.02 43.06
N LYS A 951 20.66 3.61 43.63
CA LYS A 951 20.53 3.29 45.06
C LYS A 951 20.35 1.79 45.23
N THR A 952 21.17 1.17 46.07
CA THR A 952 21.18 -0.29 46.25
C THR A 952 21.07 -0.69 47.71
N VAL A 953 20.38 -1.79 48.00
CA VAL A 953 20.30 -2.43 49.33
C VAL A 953 20.83 -3.85 49.23
N LYS A 954 21.51 -4.36 50.27
CA LYS A 954 21.95 -5.76 50.32
C LYS A 954 20.83 -6.65 50.82
N ASN A 955 20.48 -7.69 50.06
CA ASN A 955 19.55 -8.72 50.50
C ASN A 955 20.23 -9.68 51.51
N LYS A 956 19.45 -10.55 52.19
CA LYS A 956 19.95 -11.54 53.17
C LYS A 956 21.01 -12.50 52.60
N GLU A 957 20.99 -12.70 51.29
CA GLU A 957 21.93 -13.56 50.55
C GLU A 957 23.22 -12.83 50.12
N GLY A 958 23.35 -11.52 50.41
CA GLY A 958 24.54 -10.72 50.13
C GLY A 958 24.51 -9.93 48.82
N ASN A 959 23.55 -10.21 47.93
CA ASN A 959 23.43 -9.55 46.62
C ASN A 959 22.87 -8.12 46.73
N LEU A 960 23.32 -7.23 45.83
CA LEU A 960 22.85 -5.84 45.77
C LEU A 960 21.56 -5.75 44.97
N VAL A 961 20.53 -5.10 45.51
CA VAL A 961 19.22 -4.94 44.86
C VAL A 961 18.92 -3.46 44.65
N VAL A 962 18.47 -3.10 43.45
CA VAL A 962 18.22 -1.71 43.04
C VAL A 962 16.89 -1.18 43.62
N MET A 963 16.94 -0.01 44.25
CA MET A 963 15.82 0.57 45.00
C MET A 963 15.23 1.83 44.36
N ASN A 964 15.75 2.29 43.23
CA ASN A 964 15.22 3.47 42.54
C ASN A 964 14.97 3.21 41.05
N ARG A 965 13.93 3.86 40.51
CA ARG A 965 13.47 3.66 39.13
C ARG A 965 14.29 4.36 38.05
N ASN A 966 15.09 5.37 38.44
CA ASN A 966 15.88 6.19 37.52
C ASN A 966 17.39 5.95 37.72
N GLY A 967 17.73 4.72 38.12
CA GLY A 967 19.10 4.30 38.33
C GLY A 967 19.73 3.80 37.04
N GLU A 968 20.96 4.21 36.77
CA GLU A 968 21.71 3.81 35.58
C GLU A 968 23.06 3.22 35.96
N LEU A 969 23.55 2.29 35.15
CA LEU A 969 24.86 1.66 35.25
C LEU A 969 25.65 1.99 34.00
N ALA A 970 26.76 2.70 34.17
CA ALA A 970 27.65 3.11 33.09
C ALA A 970 28.91 2.24 33.06
N ILE A 971 29.51 2.07 31.89
CA ILE A 971 30.80 1.39 31.73
C ILE A 971 31.80 2.40 31.19
N LEU A 972 32.91 2.55 31.91
CA LEU A 972 33.99 3.46 31.57
C LEU A 972 35.12 2.70 30.89
N GLY A 973 35.45 3.09 29.67
CA GLY A 973 36.57 2.53 28.91
C GLY A 973 37.92 3.15 29.29
N LYS A 974 38.96 2.78 28.53
CA LYS A 974 40.32 3.32 28.69
C LYS A 974 40.30 4.85 28.55
N GLY A 975 40.74 5.56 29.59
CA GLY A 975 40.74 7.03 29.67
C GLY A 975 39.56 7.66 30.43
N GLY A 976 38.67 6.87 31.04
CA GLY A 976 37.54 7.39 31.85
C GLY A 976 36.36 7.90 31.03
N ARG A 977 36.34 7.63 29.72
CA ARG A 977 35.22 7.89 28.81
C ARG A 977 34.12 6.87 29.07
N GLU A 978 32.89 7.34 29.12
CA GLU A 978 31.72 6.47 29.17
C GLU A 978 31.51 5.82 27.80
N VAL A 979 31.50 4.49 27.78
CA VAL A 979 31.38 3.66 26.57
C VAL A 979 29.99 3.07 26.45
N GLU A 980 29.39 2.65 27.58
CA GLU A 980 28.05 2.07 27.62
C GLU A 980 27.26 2.62 28.80
N ARG A 981 25.94 2.70 28.65
CA ARG A 981 25.01 3.08 29.73
C ARG A 981 23.76 2.23 29.66
N TYR A 982 23.43 1.61 30.79
CA TYR A 982 22.29 0.73 30.95
C TYR A 982 21.33 1.28 32.01
N PRO A 983 20.05 1.53 31.67
CA PRO A 983 19.03 1.80 32.68
C PRO A 983 18.74 0.51 33.46
N ILE A 984 18.79 0.56 34.80
CA ILE A 984 18.52 -0.59 35.64
C ILE A 984 17.12 -0.49 36.25
N GLN A 985 16.36 -1.58 36.17
CA GLN A 985 15.00 -1.63 36.71
C GLN A 985 15.00 -1.70 38.24
N TYR A 986 13.92 -1.16 38.83
CA TYR A 986 13.68 -1.28 40.26
C TYR A 986 13.47 -2.74 40.65
N GLY A 987 14.17 -3.19 41.69
CA GLY A 987 14.15 -4.57 42.16
C GLY A 987 15.10 -5.52 41.43
N ALA A 988 15.89 -5.04 40.48
CA ALA A 988 16.92 -5.84 39.83
C ALA A 988 18.06 -6.17 40.81
N THR A 989 18.57 -7.40 40.74
CA THR A 989 19.72 -7.90 41.49
C THR A 989 20.98 -7.63 40.68
N LEU A 990 21.91 -6.86 41.23
CA LEU A 990 23.22 -6.59 40.64
C LEU A 990 24.21 -7.66 41.09
N GLU A 991 24.94 -8.20 40.11
CA GLU A 991 26.02 -9.17 40.30
C GLU A 991 27.40 -8.49 40.35
N VAL A 992 27.46 -7.17 40.12
CA VAL A 992 28.69 -6.38 40.06
C VAL A 992 28.68 -5.21 41.05
N HIS A 993 29.87 -4.75 41.41
CA HIS A 993 30.10 -3.62 42.30
C HIS A 993 30.52 -2.34 41.56
N ASP A 994 30.33 -1.19 42.21
CA ASP A 994 30.77 0.10 41.68
C ASP A 994 32.30 0.15 41.60
N GLY A 995 32.83 0.49 40.42
CA GLY A 995 34.27 0.49 40.11
C GLY A 995 34.85 -0.86 39.69
N GLU A 996 34.05 -1.92 39.61
CA GLU A 996 34.51 -3.26 39.20
C GLU A 996 34.84 -3.32 37.70
N GLU A 997 35.93 -3.99 37.36
CA GLU A 997 36.35 -4.20 35.97
C GLU A 997 35.59 -5.40 35.38
N VAL A 998 34.81 -5.14 34.32
CA VAL A 998 33.93 -6.14 33.70
C VAL A 998 34.42 -6.52 32.31
N LYS A 999 34.23 -7.80 31.98
CA LYS A 999 34.55 -8.36 30.65
C LYS A 999 33.28 -8.46 29.80
N PRO A 1000 33.41 -8.38 28.46
CA PRO A 1000 32.30 -8.62 27.55
C PRO A 1000 31.56 -9.94 27.88
N GLY A 1001 30.23 -9.86 28.01
CA GLY A 1001 29.36 -11.01 28.30
C GLY A 1001 29.19 -11.39 29.79
N GLN A 1002 29.83 -10.68 30.72
CA GLN A 1002 29.59 -10.87 32.16
C GLN A 1002 28.19 -10.36 32.57
N ILE A 1003 27.49 -11.05 33.46
CA ILE A 1003 26.15 -10.60 33.90
C ILE A 1003 26.33 -9.40 34.85
N LEU A 1004 25.68 -8.28 34.55
CA LEU A 1004 25.70 -7.06 35.38
C LEU A 1004 24.51 -7.02 36.35
N ALA A 1005 23.32 -7.33 35.84
CA ALA A 1005 22.07 -7.28 36.58
C ALA A 1005 21.12 -8.39 36.12
N SER A 1006 20.28 -8.89 37.02
CA SER A 1006 19.21 -9.85 36.75
C SER A 1006 17.89 -9.47 37.44
N TRP A 1007 16.74 -9.76 36.82
CA TRP A 1007 15.40 -9.54 37.40
C TRP A 1007 14.36 -10.51 36.82
N ASP A 1008 13.21 -10.63 37.47
CA ASP A 1008 12.04 -11.33 36.92
C ASP A 1008 11.29 -10.39 35.96
N PRO A 1009 11.20 -10.71 34.66
CA PRO A 1009 10.53 -9.84 33.69
C PRO A 1009 9.01 -9.72 33.90
N PHE A 1010 8.37 -10.69 34.56
CA PHE A 1010 6.92 -10.70 34.75
C PHE A 1010 6.48 -10.14 36.10
N THR A 1011 7.44 -9.87 37.00
CA THR A 1011 7.15 -9.42 38.35
C THR A 1011 8.05 -8.23 38.68
N ILE A 1012 7.46 -7.07 38.96
CA ILE A 1012 8.21 -5.98 39.61
C ILE A 1012 8.09 -6.21 41.12
N PRO A 1013 9.13 -6.71 41.79
CA PRO A 1013 9.05 -6.96 43.22
C PRO A 1013 8.91 -5.62 43.94
N ILE A 1014 7.93 -5.52 44.84
CA ILE A 1014 7.81 -4.37 45.74
C ILE A 1014 8.70 -4.66 46.95
N ILE A 1015 9.81 -3.93 47.08
CA ILE A 1015 10.87 -4.23 48.05
C ILE A 1015 10.95 -3.11 49.08
N THR A 1016 11.16 -3.48 50.34
CA THR A 1016 11.35 -2.53 51.43
C THR A 1016 12.84 -2.21 51.61
N GLU A 1017 13.19 -0.94 51.81
CA GLU A 1017 14.58 -0.52 52.10
C GLU A 1017 15.02 -0.94 53.51
N VAL A 1018 14.07 -1.21 54.40
CA VAL A 1018 14.29 -1.52 55.81
C VAL A 1018 13.58 -2.82 56.21
N GLY A 1019 14.13 -3.50 57.21
CA GLY A 1019 13.45 -4.64 57.86
C GLY A 1019 12.36 -4.16 58.83
N GLY A 1020 11.22 -4.84 58.86
CA GLY A 1020 10.11 -4.51 59.76
C GLY A 1020 8.89 -5.41 59.54
N THR A 1021 7.80 -5.10 60.25
CA THR A 1021 6.48 -5.70 60.02
C THR A 1021 5.73 -4.95 58.92
N VAL A 1022 5.13 -5.69 57.99
CA VAL A 1022 4.35 -5.12 56.87
C VAL A 1022 3.03 -4.56 57.40
N GLN A 1023 2.71 -3.31 57.01
CA GLN A 1023 1.45 -2.66 57.29
C GLN A 1023 0.92 -2.04 56.00
N PHE A 1024 -0.39 -2.16 55.75
CA PHE A 1024 -1.06 -1.46 54.67
C PHE A 1024 -1.44 -0.04 55.13
N ASP A 1025 -1.03 0.97 54.37
CA ASP A 1025 -1.34 2.37 54.61
C ASP A 1025 -2.03 2.93 53.36
N ASP A 1026 -3.07 3.76 53.53
CA ASP A 1026 -3.96 4.24 52.46
C ASP A 1026 -4.66 3.17 51.59
N ILE A 1027 -4.66 1.91 52.03
CA ILE A 1027 -5.37 0.81 51.37
C ILE A 1027 -6.71 0.56 52.07
N VAL A 1028 -7.79 0.85 51.36
CA VAL A 1028 -9.17 0.63 51.80
C VAL A 1028 -9.80 -0.44 50.92
N GLU A 1029 -10.17 -1.55 51.53
CA GLU A 1029 -10.84 -2.66 50.86
C GLU A 1029 -12.16 -2.20 50.18
N GLY A 1030 -12.34 -2.56 48.91
CA GLY A 1030 -13.45 -2.14 48.06
C GLY A 1030 -13.25 -0.83 47.29
N HIS A 1031 -12.32 0.03 47.72
CA HIS A 1031 -12.04 1.33 47.07
C HIS A 1031 -10.67 1.38 46.38
N THR A 1032 -9.58 1.06 47.08
CA THR A 1032 -8.21 1.07 46.53
C THR A 1032 -7.59 -0.32 46.43
N MET A 1033 -8.16 -1.31 47.12
CA MET A 1033 -7.85 -2.74 46.96
C MET A 1033 -9.13 -3.53 46.80
N ARG A 1034 -9.13 -4.55 45.94
CA ARG A 1034 -10.20 -5.54 45.89
C ARG A 1034 -9.62 -6.90 46.24
N GLU A 1035 -10.09 -7.48 47.33
CA GLU A 1035 -9.75 -8.86 47.66
C GLU A 1035 -10.36 -9.77 46.60
N LYS A 1036 -9.51 -10.51 45.89
CA LYS A 1036 -9.92 -11.68 45.12
C LYS A 1036 -9.54 -12.90 45.95
N ARG A 1037 -10.56 -13.57 46.48
CA ARG A 1037 -10.44 -14.99 46.78
C ARG A 1037 -10.71 -15.71 45.47
N ASP A 1038 -9.66 -16.15 44.80
CA ASP A 1038 -9.80 -17.09 43.69
C ASP A 1038 -10.04 -18.50 44.24
#